data_AF-A0A7J3CTG0-F1
#
_entry.id   AF-A0A7J3CTG0-F1
#
_cell.length_a   1.000
_cell.length_b   1.000
_cell.length_c   1.000
_cell.angle_alpha   90.00
_cell.angle_beta   90.00
_cell.angle_gamma   90.00
#
_symmetry.space_group_name_H-M   'P 1'
#
loop_
_entity.id
_entity.type
_entity.pdbx_description
1 polymer ?
#
loop_
_entity_poly.entity_id
_entity_poly.type
_entity_poly.pdbx_seq_one_letter_code
_entity_poly.pdbx_strand_id
1 'polypeptide(L)'
;MLKNKFFLFLFLLTFGIFAQDFLVLNKTFSCYNCPDSFLYANTPFFEPRKVVLAPDENLFVLNKNMIFILNQEDGLVSSIGKKGYYEFLSEPVSLNFYENTFYVYDNQEYKLFYFQNPGDPKDLDIRFDFSISDSVVSDNKIFFLSKSANAIFVLDLNSSQIKKFLEKGIGDGKVLDPFSLTIKNNTIFIADTSNSRVQAFDKNLSFLYNLGLGSKGYNFIYPVAIASNNDFLFVADEKTKELYILNQEGDLIDKFNYSYLNFSSISSLSAYSDFIFVVSEKDKKISKFIINKKAAFNNIQQKIDQFSEEFELYKSNLSAAASYLNLPISPSISDLSNSISSCYNYLSVQKYSDAWVCYNSSLEKYYNLKKDYEKILEQKLDEKISSLKSSMKSLKDVDLLFSLKDDLDIAYNLFSLSKYFELSAHLEKMEKKIQASSPPPIQQQIPNEQVSINNSPSSPSKIQELSEIESNNYKTFYTSLIEKKKIAFHTSKDLDYFVDFKVVDNFILFADSFSKSGNYSAALDYLFKADDELNQILFQLDQYNLTINILNEYKKNISNFTNLDELSAAYLKLNKAYILAKSDPSAALNEAQQALELAKKQKQFSFKSTATDSNLAILIFFGLVLIMLIFAAAIYYIISKRIKSKQLGKSYLNKIITFKKDRLVIKKAKQI
;
A
#
# COMPACT_ATOMS: atom_id res chain seq x y z
N MET A 1 42.72 -20.41 14.96
CA MET A 1 41.92 -19.17 15.00
C MET A 1 41.14 -18.87 13.72
N LEU A 2 41.59 -19.23 12.50
CA LEU A 2 40.79 -19.00 11.27
C LEU A 2 39.50 -19.84 11.15
N LYS A 3 39.43 -21.05 11.74
CA LYS A 3 38.21 -21.90 11.67
C LYS A 3 37.00 -21.37 12.44
N ASN A 4 37.20 -20.60 13.51
CA ASN A 4 36.07 -20.01 14.27
C ASN A 4 35.49 -18.76 13.61
N LYS A 5 36.29 -18.01 12.84
CA LYS A 5 35.77 -16.85 12.09
C LYS A 5 34.97 -17.27 10.85
N PHE A 6 35.33 -18.37 10.20
CA PHE A 6 34.56 -18.90 9.07
C PHE A 6 33.22 -19.49 9.51
N PHE A 7 33.16 -20.15 10.68
CA PHE A 7 31.90 -20.61 11.26
C PHE A 7 31.01 -19.46 11.72
N LEU A 8 31.57 -18.39 12.30
CA LEU A 8 30.81 -17.19 12.68
C LEU A 8 30.28 -16.44 11.45
N PHE A 9 31.08 -16.37 10.37
CA PHE A 9 30.69 -15.75 9.11
C PHE A 9 29.63 -16.58 8.36
N LEU A 10 29.74 -17.91 8.38
CA LEU A 10 28.75 -18.81 7.80
C LEU A 10 27.46 -18.86 8.63
N PHE A 11 27.55 -18.76 9.96
CA PHE A 11 26.40 -18.62 10.87
C PHE A 11 25.65 -17.30 10.62
N LEU A 12 26.37 -16.21 10.33
CA LEU A 12 25.78 -14.93 9.92
C LEU A 12 25.16 -14.97 8.51
N LEU A 13 25.66 -15.81 7.60
CA LEU A 13 25.10 -15.98 6.25
C LEU A 13 23.89 -16.93 6.20
N THR A 14 23.83 -17.95 7.07
CA THR A 14 22.68 -18.86 7.14
C THR A 14 21.55 -18.33 8.02
N PHE A 15 21.83 -17.48 9.01
CA PHE A 15 20.79 -16.75 9.77
C PHE A 15 20.52 -15.33 9.26
N GLY A 16 21.43 -14.71 8.51
CA GLY A 16 21.20 -13.40 7.89
C GLY A 16 20.14 -13.40 6.78
N ILE A 17 19.67 -14.58 6.39
CA ILE A 17 18.56 -14.79 5.43
C ILE A 17 17.24 -15.07 6.16
N PHE A 18 17.24 -15.25 7.50
CA PHE A 18 16.05 -15.57 8.28
C PHE A 18 15.74 -14.49 9.32
N ALA A 19 15.04 -13.44 8.87
CA ALA A 19 13.86 -12.85 9.52
C ALA A 19 13.46 -11.58 8.74
N GLN A 20 12.81 -11.77 7.58
CA GLN A 20 12.05 -10.70 6.91
C GLN A 20 10.61 -10.61 7.40
N ASP A 21 10.14 -11.58 8.18
CA ASP A 21 8.76 -11.58 8.68
C ASP A 21 8.63 -10.57 9.83
N PHE A 22 7.57 -9.74 9.77
CA PHE A 22 7.24 -8.78 10.82
C PHE A 22 7.02 -9.48 12.16
N LEU A 23 6.34 -10.63 12.16
CA LEU A 23 6.12 -11.45 13.35
C LEU A 23 6.93 -12.74 13.24
N VAL A 24 7.81 -12.96 14.21
CA VAL A 24 8.58 -14.19 14.34
C VAL A 24 8.02 -14.99 15.49
N LEU A 25 7.56 -16.21 15.22
CA LEU A 25 7.09 -17.11 16.28
C LEU A 25 8.26 -17.43 17.21
N ASN A 26 8.16 -17.00 18.46
CA ASN A 26 9.17 -17.25 19.48
C ASN A 26 8.89 -18.59 20.17
N LYS A 27 7.67 -18.74 20.68
CA LYS A 27 7.29 -19.92 21.46
C LYS A 27 5.81 -20.19 21.37
N THR A 28 5.45 -21.46 21.38
CA THR A 28 4.08 -21.93 21.60
C THR A 28 4.03 -22.67 22.92
N PHE A 29 3.08 -22.32 23.77
CA PHE A 29 2.69 -23.11 24.92
C PHE A 29 1.42 -23.87 24.55
N SER A 30 1.47 -25.21 24.59
CA SER A 30 0.32 -26.06 24.33
C SER A 30 0.36 -27.30 25.23
N CYS A 31 -0.81 -27.79 25.63
CA CYS A 31 -0.95 -29.08 26.31
C CYS A 31 -1.76 -30.03 25.42
N TYR A 32 -1.11 -31.07 24.89
CA TYR A 32 -1.77 -32.22 24.26
C TYR A 32 -1.64 -33.41 25.22
N ASN A 33 -2.75 -33.91 25.76
CA ASN A 33 -2.85 -35.06 26.70
C ASN A 33 -2.32 -34.84 28.14
N CYS A 34 -2.57 -33.69 28.78
CA CYS A 34 -2.33 -33.60 30.23
C CYS A 34 -3.48 -34.30 30.97
N PRO A 35 -3.24 -35.36 31.77
CA PRO A 35 -4.24 -35.86 32.69
C PRO A 35 -4.53 -34.79 33.76
N ASP A 36 -5.78 -34.66 34.19
CA ASP A 36 -6.23 -33.68 35.20
C ASP A 36 -5.46 -33.79 36.55
N SER A 37 -4.64 -34.83 36.72
CA SER A 37 -3.94 -35.17 37.97
C SER A 37 -2.46 -34.74 38.06
N PHE A 38 -1.89 -34.01 37.10
CA PHE A 38 -0.49 -33.53 37.19
C PHE A 38 -0.38 -32.01 37.08
N LEU A 39 -0.50 -31.33 38.23
CA LEU A 39 0.15 -30.04 38.41
C LEU A 39 1.67 -30.29 38.52
N TYR A 40 2.48 -29.41 37.90
CA TYR A 40 3.93 -29.24 38.14
C TYR A 40 4.97 -29.96 37.27
N ALA A 41 4.69 -30.40 36.04
CA ALA A 41 5.76 -30.73 35.09
C ALA A 41 5.48 -30.27 33.65
N ASN A 42 6.02 -29.09 33.30
CA ASN A 42 6.22 -28.57 31.93
C ASN A 42 4.97 -28.30 31.06
N THR A 43 4.20 -27.27 31.47
CA THR A 43 3.14 -26.47 30.78
C THR A 43 1.67 -26.87 30.97
N PRO A 44 0.91 -26.23 31.90
CA PRO A 44 -0.48 -26.59 32.23
C PRO A 44 -1.51 -25.51 31.81
N PHE A 45 -1.49 -25.04 30.57
CA PHE A 45 -2.53 -24.13 30.07
C PHE A 45 -3.74 -24.95 29.63
N PHE A 46 -4.69 -25.18 30.54
CA PHE A 46 -5.87 -25.99 30.30
C PHE A 46 -6.94 -25.23 29.52
N GLU A 47 -7.15 -23.95 29.86
CA GLU A 47 -8.13 -23.05 29.24
C GLU A 47 -7.58 -21.61 29.34
N PRO A 48 -6.53 -21.27 28.57
CA PRO A 48 -5.97 -19.93 28.60
C PRO A 48 -6.96 -18.94 27.99
N ARG A 49 -7.29 -17.88 28.72
CA ARG A 49 -8.27 -16.86 28.30
C ARG A 49 -7.62 -15.54 27.93
N LYS A 50 -6.72 -15.03 28.76
CA LYS A 50 -6.06 -13.74 28.58
C LYS A 50 -4.65 -13.75 29.15
N VAL A 51 -3.74 -13.00 28.52
CA VAL A 51 -2.36 -12.83 29.00
C VAL A 51 -2.12 -11.35 29.20
N VAL A 52 -1.61 -10.93 30.36
CA VAL A 52 -1.29 -9.53 30.61
C VAL A 52 0.10 -9.37 31.19
N LEU A 53 0.84 -8.38 30.71
CA LEU A 53 2.12 -7.99 31.29
C LEU A 53 1.87 -7.05 32.48
N ALA A 54 2.39 -7.41 33.64
CA ALA A 54 2.40 -6.57 34.82
C ALA A 54 3.50 -5.50 34.74
N PRO A 55 3.44 -4.41 35.54
CA PRO A 55 4.48 -3.38 35.57
C PRO A 55 5.87 -3.87 35.98
N ASP A 56 5.94 -4.99 36.72
CA ASP A 56 7.19 -5.68 37.08
C ASP A 56 7.70 -6.63 35.98
N GLU A 57 7.08 -6.55 34.79
CA GLU A 57 7.37 -7.33 33.59
C GLU A 57 7.11 -8.84 33.71
N ASN A 58 6.42 -9.29 34.76
CA ASN A 58 5.90 -10.65 34.85
C ASN A 58 4.64 -10.80 33.98
N LEU A 59 4.47 -11.98 33.39
CA LEU A 59 3.30 -12.35 32.59
C LEU A 59 2.24 -13.01 33.47
N PHE A 60 1.06 -12.41 33.54
CA PHE A 60 -0.10 -12.96 34.22
C PHE A 60 -0.99 -13.65 33.18
N VAL A 61 -1.17 -14.95 33.33
CA VAL A 61 -1.98 -15.76 32.42
C VAL A 61 -3.23 -16.20 33.13
N LEU A 62 -4.38 -15.70 32.69
CA LEU A 62 -5.67 -16.21 33.11
C LEU A 62 -5.91 -17.56 32.45
N ASN A 63 -5.97 -18.61 33.25
CA ASN A 63 -6.05 -19.99 32.83
C ASN A 63 -7.12 -20.72 33.65
N LYS A 64 -8.28 -20.97 33.03
CA LYS A 64 -9.47 -21.50 33.71
C LYS A 64 -9.88 -20.59 34.88
N ASN A 65 -9.81 -21.10 36.11
CA ASN A 65 -10.13 -20.42 37.36
C ASN A 65 -8.86 -20.04 38.15
N MET A 66 -7.70 -20.00 37.49
CA MET A 66 -6.43 -19.63 38.08
C MET A 66 -5.74 -18.54 37.26
N ILE A 67 -4.86 -17.81 37.92
CA ILE A 67 -3.96 -16.85 37.31
C ILE A 67 -2.55 -17.35 37.57
N PHE A 68 -1.82 -17.67 36.50
CA PHE A 68 -0.41 -18.03 36.59
C PHE A 68 0.47 -16.81 36.39
N ILE A 69 1.46 -16.66 37.25
CA ILE A 69 2.45 -15.58 37.16
C ILE A 69 3.74 -16.21 36.65
N LEU A 70 4.16 -15.80 35.46
CA LEU A 70 5.37 -16.27 34.80
C LEU A 70 6.39 -15.14 34.75
N ASN A 71 7.67 -15.48 34.91
CA ASN A 71 8.75 -14.53 34.68
C ASN A 71 9.00 -14.33 33.17
N GLN A 72 9.94 -13.45 32.83
CA GLN A 72 10.30 -13.15 31.44
C GLN A 72 10.89 -14.34 30.67
N GLU A 73 11.46 -15.32 31.37
CA GLU A 73 11.97 -16.58 30.82
C GLU A 73 10.86 -17.65 30.69
N ASP A 74 9.61 -17.24 30.89
CA ASP A 74 8.39 -18.06 30.92
C ASP A 74 8.37 -19.13 32.03
N GLY A 75 9.20 -18.98 33.06
CA GLY A 75 9.20 -19.81 34.26
C GLY A 75 8.06 -19.44 35.21
N LEU A 76 7.33 -20.43 35.72
CA LEU A 76 6.26 -20.21 36.71
C LEU A 76 6.85 -19.69 38.02
N VAL A 77 6.46 -18.49 38.40
CA VAL A 77 6.85 -17.84 39.66
C VAL A 77 5.86 -18.23 40.77
N SER A 78 4.57 -18.08 40.50
CA SER A 78 3.49 -18.37 41.45
C SER A 78 2.14 -18.51 40.74
N SER A 79 1.10 -18.86 41.49
CA SER A 79 -0.27 -18.97 40.98
C SER A 79 -1.29 -18.47 42.00
N ILE A 80 -2.36 -17.86 41.52
CA ILE A 80 -3.50 -17.40 42.30
C ILE A 80 -4.73 -18.21 41.84
N GLY A 81 -5.46 -18.84 42.76
CA GLY A 81 -6.47 -19.88 42.47
C GLY A 81 -5.99 -21.30 42.85
N LYS A 82 -6.89 -22.21 43.23
CA LYS A 82 -6.81 -23.01 44.49
C LYS A 82 -5.92 -24.28 44.58
N LYS A 83 -5.42 -24.56 45.82
CA LYS A 83 -5.97 -25.59 46.76
C LYS A 83 -5.80 -25.20 48.26
N GLY A 84 -6.91 -24.86 48.95
CA GLY A 84 -7.00 -24.30 50.33
C GLY A 84 -8.06 -23.16 50.42
N TYR A 85 -8.49 -22.72 51.62
CA TYR A 85 -9.67 -21.92 52.05
C TYR A 85 -10.31 -20.79 51.17
N TYR A 86 -9.86 -20.49 49.94
CA TYR A 86 -10.53 -19.53 49.05
C TYR A 86 -10.58 -20.02 47.58
N GLU A 87 -11.70 -20.66 47.23
CA GLU A 87 -12.18 -20.86 45.85
C GLU A 87 -12.98 -19.59 45.51
N PHE A 88 -12.34 -18.55 44.98
CA PHE A 88 -13.05 -17.28 44.73
C PHE A 88 -13.13 -16.90 43.25
N LEU A 89 -12.48 -17.64 42.34
CA LEU A 89 -12.68 -17.51 40.90
C LEU A 89 -13.42 -18.76 40.41
N SER A 90 -14.50 -18.56 39.66
CA SER A 90 -15.30 -19.62 39.05
C SER A 90 -15.28 -19.51 37.53
N GLU A 91 -15.62 -18.33 36.98
CA GLU A 91 -15.55 -18.06 35.54
C GLU A 91 -14.95 -16.66 35.27
N PRO A 92 -13.66 -16.47 35.56
CA PRO A 92 -12.99 -15.22 35.27
C PRO A 92 -12.85 -15.04 33.76
N VAL A 93 -13.19 -13.87 33.26
CA VAL A 93 -13.19 -13.56 31.82
C VAL A 93 -12.27 -12.42 31.44
N SER A 94 -11.98 -11.53 32.39
CA SER A 94 -11.08 -10.41 32.14
C SER A 94 -10.00 -10.33 33.20
N LEU A 95 -8.84 -9.83 32.78
CA LEU A 95 -7.65 -9.60 33.58
C LEU A 95 -7.00 -8.36 33.00
N ASN A 96 -6.77 -7.32 33.81
CA ASN A 96 -6.10 -6.08 33.37
C ASN A 96 -5.34 -5.41 34.52
N PHE A 97 -4.30 -4.65 34.19
CA PHE A 97 -3.52 -3.86 35.14
C PHE A 97 -3.80 -2.36 35.00
N TYR A 98 -3.90 -1.68 36.13
CA TYR A 98 -3.81 -0.23 36.22
C TYR A 98 -2.90 0.14 37.38
N GLU A 99 -1.81 0.84 37.08
CA GLU A 99 -0.70 1.05 38.02
C GLU A 99 -0.26 -0.29 38.62
N ASN A 100 -0.19 -0.41 39.94
CA ASN A 100 0.23 -1.63 40.64
C ASN A 100 -0.95 -2.50 41.12
N THR A 101 -2.13 -2.30 40.53
CA THR A 101 -3.34 -3.08 40.85
C THR A 101 -3.80 -3.85 39.61
N PHE A 102 -4.09 -5.14 39.76
CA PHE A 102 -4.77 -5.89 38.72
C PHE A 102 -6.21 -6.20 39.09
N TYR A 103 -7.07 -6.23 38.08
CA TYR A 103 -8.51 -6.39 38.17
C TYR A 103 -8.93 -7.63 37.41
N VAL A 104 -9.81 -8.42 38.02
CA VAL A 104 -10.37 -9.65 37.46
C VAL A 104 -11.87 -9.63 37.64
N TYR A 105 -12.60 -9.61 36.53
CA TYR A 105 -14.05 -9.76 36.58
C TYR A 105 -14.45 -11.21 36.32
N ASP A 106 -15.30 -11.73 37.20
CA ASP A 106 -15.80 -13.10 37.16
C ASP A 106 -17.31 -13.09 36.87
N ASN A 107 -17.69 -13.74 35.77
CA ASN A 107 -19.08 -13.78 35.30
C ASN A 107 -20.00 -14.60 36.22
N GLN A 108 -19.47 -15.62 36.91
CA GLN A 108 -20.26 -16.52 37.75
C GLN A 108 -20.37 -16.00 39.19
N GLU A 109 -19.30 -15.40 39.70
CA GLU A 109 -19.33 -14.80 41.04
C GLU A 109 -20.04 -13.43 41.05
N TYR A 110 -20.23 -12.81 39.88
CA TYR A 110 -20.73 -11.44 39.72
C TYR A 110 -19.90 -10.42 40.52
N LYS A 111 -18.58 -10.61 40.48
CA LYS A 111 -17.63 -9.85 41.28
C LYS A 111 -16.47 -9.35 40.44
N LEU A 112 -16.06 -8.13 40.76
CA LEU A 112 -14.78 -7.59 40.37
C LEU A 112 -13.80 -7.78 41.52
N PHE A 113 -12.84 -8.69 41.35
CA PHE A 113 -11.71 -8.84 42.25
C PHE A 113 -10.60 -7.87 41.85
N TYR A 114 -9.92 -7.29 42.84
CA TYR A 114 -8.77 -6.43 42.62
C TYR A 114 -7.70 -6.64 43.69
N PHE A 115 -6.44 -6.59 43.25
CA PHE A 115 -5.29 -6.99 44.03
C PHE A 115 -4.21 -5.94 43.93
N GLN A 116 -3.77 -5.41 45.07
CA GLN A 116 -2.53 -4.64 45.12
C GLN A 116 -1.37 -5.62 45.13
N ASN A 117 -0.34 -5.44 44.31
CA ASN A 117 0.81 -6.34 44.29
C ASN A 117 1.92 -5.80 45.22
N PRO A 118 2.23 -6.40 46.39
CA PRO A 118 1.58 -7.55 47.05
C PRO A 118 0.44 -7.14 48.03
N GLY A 119 -0.56 -8.00 48.19
CA GLY A 119 -1.73 -7.76 49.05
C GLY A 119 -2.86 -8.78 48.88
N ASP A 120 -3.77 -8.84 49.86
CA ASP A 120 -4.95 -9.71 49.83
C ASP A 120 -5.96 -9.26 48.75
N PRO A 121 -6.71 -10.21 48.15
CA PRO A 121 -7.80 -9.88 47.25
C PRO A 121 -8.84 -9.00 47.96
N LYS A 122 -9.25 -7.93 47.28
CA LYS A 122 -10.49 -7.22 47.58
C LYS A 122 -11.49 -7.49 46.47
N ASP A 123 -12.77 -7.37 46.78
CA ASP A 123 -13.84 -7.56 45.82
C ASP A 123 -14.86 -6.42 45.87
N LEU A 124 -15.55 -6.26 44.74
CA LEU A 124 -16.71 -5.39 44.59
C LEU A 124 -17.80 -6.18 43.88
N ASP A 125 -18.98 -6.24 44.48
CA ASP A 125 -20.16 -6.86 43.86
C ASP A 125 -20.60 -6.02 42.65
N ILE A 126 -20.45 -6.60 41.46
CA ILE A 126 -20.86 -6.00 40.20
C ILE A 126 -21.69 -7.02 39.45
N ARG A 127 -23.01 -6.81 39.42
CA ARG A 127 -23.95 -7.71 38.77
C ARG A 127 -24.35 -7.17 37.41
N PHE A 128 -24.13 -7.99 36.40
CA PHE A 128 -24.69 -7.81 35.07
C PHE A 128 -25.67 -8.94 34.80
N ASP A 129 -26.82 -8.62 34.19
CA ASP A 129 -27.81 -9.63 33.74
C ASP A 129 -27.35 -10.37 32.46
N PHE A 130 -26.09 -10.20 32.09
CA PHE A 130 -25.46 -10.70 30.88
C PHE A 130 -23.98 -10.95 31.16
N SER A 131 -23.37 -11.80 30.33
CA SER A 131 -21.94 -12.10 30.41
C SER A 131 -21.09 -10.96 29.83
N ILE A 132 -19.99 -10.65 30.51
CA ILE A 132 -18.90 -9.81 30.00
C ILE A 132 -17.99 -10.68 29.14
N SER A 133 -17.63 -10.17 27.96
CA SER A 133 -16.74 -10.85 27.01
C SER A 133 -15.29 -10.40 27.13
N ASP A 134 -15.05 -9.11 27.39
CA ASP A 134 -13.71 -8.55 27.58
C ASP A 134 -13.79 -7.28 28.43
N SER A 135 -12.66 -6.82 28.96
CA SER A 135 -12.57 -5.51 29.62
C SER A 135 -11.20 -4.89 29.47
N VAL A 136 -11.13 -3.57 29.64
CA VAL A 136 -9.89 -2.78 29.70
C VAL A 136 -10.00 -1.72 30.78
N VAL A 137 -8.86 -1.28 31.32
CA VAL A 137 -8.80 -0.28 32.40
C VAL A 137 -7.96 0.91 31.97
N SER A 138 -8.43 2.12 32.25
CA SER A 138 -7.73 3.38 31.98
C SER A 138 -8.32 4.50 32.84
N ASP A 139 -7.49 5.40 33.36
CA ASP A 139 -7.90 6.59 34.12
C ASP A 139 -8.93 6.32 35.24
N ASN A 140 -8.66 5.36 36.12
CA ASN A 140 -9.59 4.91 37.18
C ASN A 140 -10.97 4.47 36.66
N LYS A 141 -11.07 4.04 35.40
CA LYS A 141 -12.30 3.47 34.83
C LYS A 141 -12.04 2.08 34.28
N ILE A 142 -13.02 1.20 34.44
CA ILE A 142 -13.05 -0.10 33.78
C ILE A 142 -14.15 -0.10 32.74
N PHE A 143 -13.79 -0.42 31.51
CA PHE A 143 -14.68 -0.55 30.37
C PHE A 143 -14.96 -2.04 30.17
N PHE A 144 -16.18 -2.47 30.48
CA PHE A 144 -16.65 -3.83 30.28
C PHE A 144 -17.38 -3.93 28.95
N LEU A 145 -16.94 -4.82 28.08
CA LEU A 145 -17.64 -5.15 26.83
C LEU A 145 -18.52 -6.38 27.04
N SER A 146 -19.75 -6.30 26.58
CA SER A 146 -20.64 -7.47 26.53
C SER A 146 -21.12 -7.72 25.10
N LYS A 147 -20.72 -8.86 24.56
CA LYS A 147 -21.19 -9.37 23.26
C LYS A 147 -22.71 -9.52 23.23
N SER A 148 -23.30 -10.17 24.25
CA SER A 148 -24.74 -10.45 24.28
C SER A 148 -25.58 -9.19 24.49
N ALA A 149 -25.10 -8.23 25.30
CA ALA A 149 -25.78 -6.96 25.50
C ALA A 149 -25.56 -5.95 24.37
N ASN A 150 -24.60 -6.19 23.45
CA ASN A 150 -24.20 -5.27 22.38
C ASN A 150 -23.90 -3.86 22.93
N ALA A 151 -23.11 -3.79 24.00
CA ALA A 151 -22.88 -2.55 24.74
C ALA A 151 -21.54 -2.56 25.49
N ILE A 152 -21.09 -1.36 25.86
CA ILE A 152 -20.03 -1.14 26.84
C ILE A 152 -20.63 -0.63 28.15
N PHE A 153 -20.13 -1.10 29.28
CA PHE A 153 -20.43 -0.60 30.61
C PHE A 153 -19.18 -0.01 31.23
N VAL A 154 -19.23 1.24 31.65
CA VAL A 154 -18.09 1.93 32.25
C VAL A 154 -18.32 2.05 33.75
N LEU A 155 -17.45 1.40 34.52
CA LEU A 155 -17.34 1.57 35.97
C LEU A 155 -16.33 2.68 36.26
N ASP A 156 -16.74 3.69 37.00
CA ASP A 156 -15.84 4.66 37.61
C ASP A 156 -15.41 4.15 38.99
N LEU A 157 -14.11 3.87 39.17
CA LEU A 157 -13.57 3.27 40.39
C LEU A 157 -13.59 4.22 41.61
N ASN A 158 -13.73 5.53 41.39
CA ASN A 158 -13.78 6.50 42.49
C ASN A 158 -15.20 6.60 43.07
N SER A 159 -16.22 6.54 42.21
CA SER A 159 -17.63 6.68 42.59
C SER A 159 -18.40 5.35 42.69
N SER A 160 -17.79 4.26 42.20
CA SER A 160 -18.43 2.95 42.02
C SER A 160 -19.69 2.98 41.16
N GLN A 161 -19.86 4.01 40.31
CA GLN A 161 -21.00 4.13 39.40
C GLN A 161 -20.73 3.40 38.09
N ILE A 162 -21.75 2.70 37.59
CA ILE A 162 -21.73 2.04 36.29
C ILE A 162 -22.68 2.75 35.34
N LYS A 163 -22.20 3.05 34.13
CA LYS A 163 -23.01 3.63 33.05
C LYS A 163 -22.94 2.76 31.81
N LYS A 164 -24.08 2.57 31.15
CA LYS A 164 -24.19 1.87 29.86
C LYS A 164 -23.95 2.84 28.71
N PHE A 165 -23.20 2.38 27.71
CA PHE A 165 -22.90 3.07 26.48
C PHE A 165 -23.04 2.12 25.29
N LEU A 166 -23.24 2.71 24.12
CA LEU A 166 -23.50 2.02 22.85
C LEU A 166 -24.78 1.19 22.88
N GLU A 167 -25.29 0.88 21.70
CA GLU A 167 -26.45 0.04 21.51
C GLU A 167 -26.30 -0.84 20.28
N LYS A 168 -27.17 -1.85 20.20
CA LYS A 168 -27.19 -2.78 19.07
C LYS A 168 -27.49 -2.05 17.76
N GLY A 169 -26.69 -2.27 16.72
CA GLY A 169 -26.99 -1.78 15.38
C GLY A 169 -25.80 -1.84 14.42
N ILE A 170 -26.05 -1.40 13.18
CA ILE A 170 -25.09 -1.44 12.07
C ILE A 170 -24.51 -0.06 11.72
N GLY A 171 -25.08 1.02 12.26
CA GLY A 171 -24.64 2.40 12.01
C GLY A 171 -23.45 2.81 12.88
N ASP A 172 -22.84 3.95 12.58
CA ASP A 172 -21.74 4.49 13.37
C ASP A 172 -22.14 4.72 14.83
N GLY A 173 -21.26 4.35 15.76
CA GLY A 173 -21.53 4.40 17.20
C GLY A 173 -22.48 3.32 17.72
N LYS A 174 -22.91 2.39 16.86
CA LYS A 174 -23.67 1.18 17.24
C LYS A 174 -22.86 -0.07 16.97
N VAL A 175 -23.03 -1.11 17.78
CA VAL A 175 -22.23 -2.34 17.70
C VAL A 175 -23.12 -3.57 17.49
N LEU A 176 -22.58 -4.61 16.86
CA LEU A 176 -23.24 -5.88 16.64
C LEU A 176 -22.29 -7.05 16.97
N ASP A 177 -22.64 -7.79 18.00
CA ASP A 177 -21.89 -8.88 18.61
C ASP A 177 -20.40 -8.56 18.83
N PRO A 178 -20.07 -7.43 19.48
CA PRO A 178 -18.67 -7.03 19.64
C PRO A 178 -17.93 -8.01 20.55
N PHE A 179 -16.68 -8.33 20.21
CA PHE A 179 -15.97 -9.44 20.87
C PHE A 179 -14.85 -8.98 21.79
N SER A 180 -14.06 -7.98 21.38
CA SER A 180 -12.88 -7.51 22.13
C SER A 180 -12.71 -6.00 21.99
N LEU A 181 -12.02 -5.39 22.96
CA LEU A 181 -11.66 -3.97 22.95
C LEU A 181 -10.23 -3.72 23.44
N THR A 182 -9.62 -2.62 22.99
CA THR A 182 -8.32 -2.13 23.46
C THR A 182 -8.31 -0.61 23.55
N ILE A 183 -7.35 -0.05 24.27
CA ILE A 183 -7.12 1.39 24.37
C ILE A 183 -5.73 1.70 23.83
N LYS A 184 -5.65 2.64 22.89
CA LYS A 184 -4.39 3.17 22.38
C LYS A 184 -4.49 4.69 22.25
N ASN A 185 -3.55 5.41 22.86
CA ASN A 185 -3.47 6.89 22.80
C ASN A 185 -4.81 7.59 23.08
N ASN A 186 -5.51 7.19 24.14
CA ASN A 186 -6.83 7.71 24.53
C ASN A 186 -8.00 7.36 23.59
N THR A 187 -7.76 6.55 22.56
CA THR A 187 -8.80 6.02 21.68
C THR A 187 -9.15 4.60 22.09
N ILE A 188 -10.45 4.32 22.24
CA ILE A 188 -10.99 2.99 22.50
C ILE A 188 -11.30 2.35 21.15
N PHE A 189 -10.72 1.20 20.87
CA PHE A 189 -11.01 0.43 19.66
C PHE A 189 -11.81 -0.81 20.03
N ILE A 190 -12.90 -1.06 19.29
CA ILE A 190 -13.80 -2.20 19.52
C ILE A 190 -13.83 -3.04 18.25
N ALA A 191 -13.59 -4.35 18.38
CA ALA A 191 -13.87 -5.32 17.34
C ALA A 191 -15.38 -5.54 17.24
N ASP A 192 -16.00 -4.87 16.26
CA ASP A 192 -17.44 -4.89 15.99
C ASP A 192 -17.75 -6.03 15.01
N THR A 193 -17.66 -7.25 15.55
CA THR A 193 -17.42 -8.48 14.79
C THR A 193 -18.47 -8.76 13.73
N SER A 194 -19.76 -8.71 14.06
CA SER A 194 -20.83 -9.02 13.09
C SER A 194 -21.08 -7.89 12.08
N ASN A 195 -20.50 -6.70 12.31
CA ASN A 195 -20.48 -5.61 11.33
C ASN A 195 -19.17 -5.59 10.50
N SER A 196 -18.29 -6.59 10.66
CA SER A 196 -17.05 -6.75 9.88
C SER A 196 -16.14 -5.52 9.92
N ARG A 197 -16.07 -4.85 11.07
CA ARG A 197 -15.29 -3.62 11.25
C ARG A 197 -14.66 -3.53 12.64
N VAL A 198 -13.72 -2.61 12.78
CA VAL A 198 -13.28 -2.13 14.10
C VAL A 198 -13.72 -0.67 14.22
N GLN A 199 -14.34 -0.30 15.33
CA GLN A 199 -14.76 1.09 15.58
C GLN A 199 -13.83 1.78 16.57
N ALA A 200 -13.46 3.02 16.27
CA ALA A 200 -12.67 3.90 17.13
C ALA A 200 -13.58 4.91 17.85
N PHE A 201 -13.36 5.08 19.14
CA PHE A 201 -14.10 5.99 20.00
C PHE A 201 -13.17 6.84 20.86
N ASP A 202 -13.60 8.02 21.25
CA ASP A 202 -12.92 8.79 22.31
C ASP A 202 -13.16 8.18 23.71
N LYS A 203 -12.54 8.76 24.75
CA LYS A 203 -12.74 8.34 26.15
C LYS A 203 -14.16 8.50 26.68
N ASN A 204 -14.99 9.30 26.04
CA ASN A 204 -16.40 9.51 26.37
C ASN A 204 -17.32 8.59 25.55
N LEU A 205 -16.74 7.68 24.76
CA LEU A 205 -17.43 6.76 23.85
C LEU A 205 -18.20 7.48 22.74
N SER A 206 -17.72 8.67 22.32
CA SER A 206 -18.15 9.30 21.06
C SER A 206 -17.45 8.61 19.89
N PHE A 207 -18.21 8.26 18.86
CA PHE A 207 -17.66 7.66 17.64
C PHE A 207 -16.69 8.61 16.93
N LEU A 208 -15.55 8.08 16.48
CA LEU A 208 -14.55 8.81 15.71
C LEU A 208 -14.52 8.36 14.24
N TYR A 209 -14.24 7.08 14.01
CA TYR A 209 -14.12 6.51 12.67
C TYR A 209 -14.17 4.97 12.70
N ASN A 210 -14.34 4.38 11.52
CA ASN A 210 -14.26 2.94 11.29
C ASN A 210 -12.87 2.57 10.74
N LEU A 211 -12.41 1.38 11.11
CA LEU A 211 -11.28 0.69 10.49
C LEU A 211 -11.79 -0.54 9.74
N GLY A 212 -11.21 -0.79 8.57
CA GLY A 212 -11.73 -1.73 7.58
C GLY A 212 -12.68 -1.03 6.59
N LEU A 213 -13.60 -1.81 6.00
CA LEU A 213 -14.58 -1.34 5.01
C LEU A 213 -13.96 -0.67 3.76
N GLY A 214 -12.71 -1.01 3.42
CA GLY A 214 -12.05 -0.64 2.17
C GLY A 214 -11.46 0.77 2.15
N SER A 215 -11.83 1.63 3.10
CA SER A 215 -11.38 3.02 3.20
C SER A 215 -9.86 3.20 3.21
N LYS A 216 -9.14 2.24 3.79
CA LYS A 216 -7.67 2.22 3.90
C LYS A 216 -7.01 1.04 3.16
N GLY A 217 -7.70 0.48 2.16
CA GLY A 217 -7.18 -0.61 1.34
C GLY A 217 -7.20 -1.99 2.00
N TYR A 218 -7.98 -2.18 3.07
CA TYR A 218 -8.18 -3.48 3.71
C TYR A 218 -9.58 -3.63 4.31
N ASN A 219 -10.01 -4.88 4.47
CA ASN A 219 -11.32 -5.27 4.97
C ASN A 219 -11.19 -6.34 6.05
N PHE A 220 -12.04 -6.28 7.07
CA PHE A 220 -12.26 -7.39 7.98
C PHE A 220 -13.49 -8.19 7.50
N ILE A 221 -13.57 -9.46 7.89
CA ILE A 221 -14.73 -10.33 7.70
C ILE A 221 -15.28 -10.79 9.05
N TYR A 222 -14.41 -11.11 10.00
CA TYR A 222 -14.81 -11.52 11.35
C TYR A 222 -13.71 -11.16 12.36
N PRO A 223 -13.54 -9.86 12.69
CA PRO A 223 -12.52 -9.43 13.64
C PRO A 223 -12.94 -9.85 15.06
N VAL A 224 -12.13 -10.66 15.73
CA VAL A 224 -12.50 -11.27 17.03
C VAL A 224 -11.64 -10.82 18.19
N ALA A 225 -10.41 -10.40 17.94
CA ALA A 225 -9.51 -9.99 19.00
C ALA A 225 -8.69 -8.78 18.56
N ILE A 226 -8.52 -7.84 19.48
CA ILE A 226 -7.79 -6.60 19.25
C ILE A 226 -6.83 -6.32 20.40
N ALA A 227 -5.61 -5.91 20.09
CA ALA A 227 -4.61 -5.52 21.07
C ALA A 227 -3.78 -4.36 20.54
N SER A 228 -3.16 -3.60 21.42
CA SER A 228 -2.27 -2.52 21.04
C SER A 228 -1.01 -2.52 21.89
N ASN A 229 0.08 -2.03 21.30
CA ASN A 229 1.27 -1.59 22.02
C ASN A 229 1.54 -0.12 21.65
N ASN A 230 2.69 0.40 22.06
CA ASN A 230 3.07 1.80 21.80
C ASN A 230 3.08 2.15 20.31
N ASP A 231 3.41 1.18 19.46
CA ASP A 231 3.68 1.40 18.04
C ASP A 231 2.49 1.03 17.16
N PHE A 232 1.87 -0.13 17.40
CA PHE A 232 0.95 -0.80 16.51
C PHE A 232 -0.39 -1.16 17.18
N LEU A 233 -1.41 -1.28 16.35
CA LEU A 233 -2.70 -1.86 16.68
C LEU A 233 -2.80 -3.18 15.93
N PHE A 234 -3.18 -4.25 16.62
CA PHE A 234 -3.25 -5.60 16.09
C PHE A 234 -4.69 -6.07 16.10
N VAL A 235 -5.17 -6.58 14.96
CA VAL A 235 -6.53 -7.12 14.83
C VAL A 235 -6.47 -8.52 14.25
N ALA A 236 -6.93 -9.53 14.99
CA ALA A 236 -7.07 -10.88 14.46
C ALA A 236 -8.43 -11.05 13.81
N ASP A 237 -8.43 -11.47 12.55
CA ASP A 237 -9.64 -11.84 11.82
C ASP A 237 -9.75 -13.35 11.72
N GLU A 238 -10.76 -13.91 12.38
CA GLU A 238 -10.93 -15.36 12.47
C GLU A 238 -11.26 -16.00 11.13
N LYS A 239 -11.91 -15.27 10.22
CA LYS A 239 -12.38 -15.82 8.95
C LYS A 239 -11.27 -15.80 7.90
N THR A 240 -10.50 -14.72 7.82
CA THR A 240 -9.34 -14.65 6.90
C THR A 240 -8.12 -15.39 7.43
N LYS A 241 -8.07 -15.68 8.74
CA LYS A 241 -6.90 -16.24 9.45
C LYS A 241 -5.68 -15.32 9.35
N GLU A 242 -5.92 -14.01 9.32
CA GLU A 242 -4.90 -12.97 9.27
C GLU A 242 -4.89 -12.14 10.55
N LEU A 243 -3.70 -11.80 10.99
CA LEU A 243 -3.45 -10.79 12.00
C LEU A 243 -3.02 -9.51 11.28
N TYR A 244 -3.88 -8.50 11.33
CA TYR A 244 -3.65 -7.19 10.75
C TYR A 244 -2.80 -6.36 11.71
N ILE A 245 -1.79 -5.68 11.18
CA ILE A 245 -0.88 -4.82 11.91
C ILE A 245 -1.08 -3.41 11.37
N LEU A 246 -1.59 -2.52 12.22
CA LEU A 246 -1.98 -1.17 11.85
C LEU A 246 -1.16 -0.14 12.64
N ASN A 247 -0.98 1.05 12.08
CA ASN A 247 -0.38 2.18 12.80
C ASN A 247 -1.40 2.85 13.76
N GLN A 248 -1.08 4.04 14.27
CA GLN A 248 -1.94 4.78 15.20
C GLN A 248 -3.20 5.34 14.53
N GLU A 249 -3.08 5.72 13.26
CA GLU A 249 -4.15 6.25 12.42
C GLU A 249 -5.04 5.11 11.88
N GLY A 250 -4.59 3.86 12.00
CA GLY A 250 -5.26 2.67 11.49
C GLY A 250 -4.95 2.36 10.01
N ASP A 251 -3.86 2.86 9.45
CA ASP A 251 -3.37 2.37 8.15
C ASP A 251 -2.70 1.01 8.30
N LEU A 252 -2.85 0.18 7.27
CA LEU A 252 -2.23 -1.15 7.23
C LEU A 252 -0.71 -1.06 7.03
N ILE A 253 0.03 -1.57 8.00
CA ILE A 253 1.49 -1.75 7.92
C ILE A 253 1.81 -3.12 7.32
N ASP A 254 1.21 -4.18 7.86
CA ASP A 254 1.45 -5.54 7.39
C ASP A 254 0.31 -6.49 7.79
N LYS A 255 0.31 -7.71 7.23
CA LYS A 255 -0.56 -8.82 7.64
C LYS A 255 0.24 -10.09 7.86
N PHE A 256 -0.15 -10.82 8.89
CA PHE A 256 0.44 -12.10 9.19
C PHE A 256 -0.59 -13.22 9.15
N ASN A 257 -0.44 -14.13 8.19
CA ASN A 257 -1.31 -15.31 8.09
C ASN A 257 -0.93 -16.31 9.18
N TYR A 258 -1.84 -16.60 10.11
CA TYR A 258 -1.58 -17.50 11.23
C TYR A 258 -2.18 -18.90 11.04
N SER A 259 -2.64 -19.25 9.83
CA SER A 259 -3.29 -20.53 9.53
C SER A 259 -2.40 -21.74 9.86
N TYR A 260 -1.08 -21.64 9.62
CA TYR A 260 -0.12 -22.70 9.87
C TYR A 260 0.07 -23.04 11.37
N LEU A 261 -0.44 -22.20 12.27
CA LEU A 261 -0.44 -22.47 13.71
C LEU A 261 -1.59 -23.38 14.14
N ASN A 262 -2.51 -23.72 13.25
CA ASN A 262 -3.68 -24.56 13.48
C ASN A 262 -4.56 -24.06 14.65
N PHE A 263 -4.74 -22.75 14.76
CA PHE A 263 -5.75 -22.19 15.66
C PHE A 263 -7.15 -22.39 15.07
N SER A 264 -8.01 -23.09 15.80
CA SER A 264 -9.42 -23.22 15.43
C SER A 264 -10.17 -21.90 15.63
N SER A 265 -9.91 -21.22 16.76
CA SER A 265 -10.46 -19.90 17.12
C SER A 265 -9.44 -19.10 17.94
N ILE A 266 -9.39 -17.77 17.79
CA ILE A 266 -8.60 -16.90 18.67
C ILE A 266 -9.55 -16.31 19.71
N SER A 267 -9.24 -16.48 20.99
CA SER A 267 -10.03 -15.93 22.10
C SER A 267 -9.53 -14.56 22.54
N SER A 268 -8.22 -14.32 22.50
CA SER A 268 -7.64 -13.04 22.94
C SER A 268 -6.31 -12.75 22.24
N LEU A 269 -6.05 -11.45 22.08
CA LEU A 269 -4.74 -10.92 21.73
C LEU A 269 -4.23 -10.06 22.88
N SER A 270 -2.92 -10.03 23.05
CA SER A 270 -2.28 -9.11 24.00
C SER A 270 -0.92 -8.70 23.45
N ALA A 271 -0.62 -7.40 23.44
CA ALA A 271 0.60 -6.87 22.84
C ALA A 271 1.33 -5.98 23.85
N TYR A 272 2.64 -6.20 24.01
CA TYR A 272 3.47 -5.49 24.97
C TYR A 272 4.86 -5.30 24.41
N SER A 273 5.33 -4.04 24.36
CA SER A 273 6.63 -3.69 23.78
C SER A 273 6.83 -4.37 22.41
N ASP A 274 7.65 -5.42 22.35
CA ASP A 274 8.01 -6.13 21.13
C ASP A 274 7.39 -7.53 21.04
N PHE A 275 6.38 -7.84 21.87
CA PHE A 275 5.73 -9.14 21.88
C PHE A 275 4.25 -9.03 21.56
N ILE A 276 3.74 -10.05 20.88
CA ILE A 276 2.31 -10.32 20.80
C ILE A 276 2.03 -11.75 21.25
N PHE A 277 1.01 -11.90 22.09
CA PHE A 277 0.46 -13.16 22.54
C PHE A 277 -0.86 -13.40 21.83
N VAL A 278 -0.96 -14.56 21.18
CA VAL A 278 -2.17 -15.05 20.53
C VAL A 278 -2.69 -16.21 21.36
N VAL A 279 -3.89 -16.07 21.91
CA VAL A 279 -4.50 -17.04 22.82
C VAL A 279 -5.66 -17.75 22.12
N SER A 280 -5.71 -19.06 22.26
CA SER A 280 -6.87 -19.89 21.93
C SER A 280 -7.22 -20.74 23.14
N GLU A 281 -8.36 -20.42 23.75
CA GLU A 281 -8.94 -21.21 24.84
C GLU A 281 -9.27 -22.63 24.36
N LYS A 282 -9.94 -22.74 23.19
CA LYS A 282 -10.38 -24.01 22.62
C LYS A 282 -9.22 -24.93 22.25
N ASP A 283 -8.14 -24.39 21.71
CA ASP A 283 -6.95 -25.16 21.33
C ASP A 283 -5.96 -25.31 22.49
N LYS A 284 -6.29 -24.78 23.68
CA LYS A 284 -5.44 -24.83 24.89
C LYS A 284 -4.03 -24.31 24.62
N LYS A 285 -3.94 -23.21 23.87
CA LYS A 285 -2.70 -22.75 23.26
C LYS A 285 -2.48 -21.25 23.44
N ILE A 286 -1.24 -20.90 23.74
CA ILE A 286 -0.73 -19.52 23.71
C ILE A 286 0.47 -19.49 22.78
N SER A 287 0.45 -18.65 21.75
CA SER A 287 1.62 -18.40 20.90
C SER A 287 2.19 -17.02 21.18
N LYS A 288 3.46 -16.96 21.55
CA LYS A 288 4.26 -15.73 21.73
C LYS A 288 5.04 -15.44 20.46
N PHE A 289 4.84 -14.27 19.88
CA PHE A 289 5.62 -13.76 18.76
C PHE A 289 6.49 -12.61 19.21
N ILE A 290 7.65 -12.47 18.57
CA ILE A 290 8.48 -11.28 18.60
C ILE A 290 8.15 -10.42 17.40
N ILE A 291 7.94 -9.14 17.63
CA ILE A 291 7.77 -8.11 16.62
C ILE A 291 9.17 -7.75 16.12
N ASN A 292 9.49 -8.17 14.91
CA ASN A 292 10.68 -7.74 14.20
C ASN A 292 10.42 -6.34 13.63
N LYS A 293 10.59 -5.38 14.51
CA LYS A 293 10.58 -3.95 14.22
C LYS A 293 11.35 -3.63 12.93
N LYS A 294 12.60 -4.06 12.80
CA LYS A 294 13.42 -3.81 11.60
C LYS A 294 12.77 -4.28 10.29
N ALA A 295 12.10 -5.43 10.28
CA ALA A 295 11.40 -5.94 9.09
C ALA A 295 10.20 -5.06 8.70
N ALA A 296 9.41 -4.60 9.69
CA ALA A 296 8.35 -3.62 9.48
C ALA A 296 8.86 -2.35 8.76
N PHE A 297 10.06 -1.93 9.13
CA PHE A 297 10.62 -0.64 8.75
C PHE A 297 11.33 -0.64 7.41
N ASN A 298 11.88 -1.79 6.99
CA ASN A 298 12.37 -1.94 5.62
C ASN A 298 11.25 -1.68 4.59
N ASN A 299 9.99 -2.02 4.90
CA ASN A 299 8.85 -1.77 4.03
C ASN A 299 8.53 -0.25 3.91
N ILE A 300 8.59 0.48 5.03
CA ILE A 300 8.37 1.95 5.03
C ILE A 300 9.51 2.67 4.31
N GLN A 301 10.76 2.31 4.61
CA GLN A 301 11.94 2.83 3.93
C GLN A 301 11.81 2.64 2.41
N GLN A 302 11.47 1.43 1.96
CA GLN A 302 11.28 1.14 0.53
C GLN A 302 10.20 2.02 -0.11
N LYS A 303 9.08 2.27 0.59
CA LYS A 303 8.03 3.17 0.09
C LYS A 303 8.49 4.62 -0.02
N ILE A 304 9.22 5.11 0.98
CA ILE A 304 9.80 6.46 0.95
C ILE A 304 10.84 6.56 -0.18
N ASP A 305 11.69 5.56 -0.36
CA ASP A 305 12.68 5.51 -1.44
C ASP A 305 12.01 5.56 -2.81
N GLN A 306 11.00 4.73 -3.05
CA GLN A 306 10.23 4.74 -4.30
C GLN A 306 9.57 6.09 -4.56
N PHE A 307 8.95 6.68 -3.54
CA PHE A 307 8.33 8.00 -3.66
C PHE A 307 9.37 9.10 -3.91
N SER A 308 10.51 9.05 -3.24
CA SER A 308 11.60 10.02 -3.42
C SER A 308 12.17 9.95 -4.84
N GLU A 309 12.35 8.76 -5.40
CA GLU A 309 12.78 8.58 -6.79
C GLU A 309 11.76 9.14 -7.79
N GLU A 310 10.47 8.83 -7.61
CA GLU A 310 9.39 9.37 -8.45
C GLU A 310 9.36 10.90 -8.38
N PHE A 311 9.47 11.46 -7.18
CA PHE A 311 9.42 12.90 -6.95
C PHE A 311 10.61 13.63 -7.58
N GLU A 312 11.83 13.11 -7.46
CA GLU A 312 13.01 13.74 -8.09
C GLU A 312 12.95 13.66 -9.63
N LEU A 313 12.43 12.57 -10.20
CA LEU A 313 12.17 12.48 -11.63
C LEU A 313 11.12 13.53 -12.08
N TYR A 314 10.02 13.65 -11.34
CA TYR A 314 8.99 14.66 -11.60
C TYR A 314 9.57 16.07 -11.54
N LYS A 315 10.31 16.40 -10.48
CA LYS A 315 10.96 17.71 -10.27
C LYS A 315 11.95 18.06 -11.37
N SER A 316 12.77 17.11 -11.83
CA SER A 316 13.69 17.31 -12.96
C SER A 316 12.95 17.66 -14.25
N ASN A 317 11.94 16.86 -14.60
CA ASN A 317 11.13 17.07 -15.81
C ASN A 317 10.39 18.41 -15.76
N LEU A 318 9.86 18.75 -14.58
CA LEU A 318 9.15 20.00 -14.33
C LEU A 318 10.05 21.21 -14.48
N SER A 319 11.27 21.17 -13.91
CA SER A 319 12.22 22.28 -13.98
C SER A 319 12.61 22.59 -15.42
N ALA A 320 12.80 21.58 -16.26
CA ALA A 320 13.14 21.77 -17.65
C ALA A 320 11.98 22.39 -18.45
N ALA A 321 10.75 21.89 -18.28
CA ALA A 321 9.58 22.45 -18.95
C ALA A 321 9.27 23.88 -18.46
N ALA A 322 9.39 24.13 -17.15
CA ALA A 322 9.20 25.46 -16.57
C ALA A 322 10.25 26.46 -17.08
N SER A 323 11.52 26.04 -17.22
CA SER A 323 12.57 26.89 -17.80
C SER A 323 12.28 27.28 -19.25
N TYR A 324 11.78 26.36 -20.07
CA TYR A 324 11.39 26.66 -21.44
C TYR A 324 10.22 27.67 -21.51
N LEU A 325 9.26 27.53 -20.59
CA LEU A 325 8.06 28.37 -20.54
C LEU A 325 8.24 29.66 -19.72
N ASN A 326 9.44 29.92 -19.17
CA ASN A 326 9.72 31.01 -18.23
C ASN A 326 8.76 31.05 -17.03
N LEU A 327 8.41 29.88 -16.48
CA LEU A 327 7.56 29.76 -15.31
C LEU A 327 8.40 29.71 -14.02
N PRO A 328 8.01 30.43 -12.96
CA PRO A 328 8.66 30.29 -11.66
C PRO A 328 8.37 28.91 -11.08
N ILE A 329 9.42 28.24 -10.59
CA ILE A 329 9.29 26.98 -9.87
C ILE A 329 8.57 27.25 -8.54
N SER A 330 7.49 26.51 -8.29
CA SER A 330 6.66 26.71 -7.10
C SER A 330 7.45 26.47 -5.79
N PRO A 331 7.36 27.37 -4.78
CA PRO A 331 7.99 27.18 -3.47
C PRO A 331 7.63 25.84 -2.80
N SER A 332 6.40 25.37 -3.03
CA SER A 332 5.88 24.10 -2.50
C SER A 332 6.68 22.85 -2.95
N ILE A 333 7.43 22.92 -4.05
CA ILE A 333 8.35 21.84 -4.45
C ILE A 333 9.51 21.71 -3.45
N SER A 334 10.05 22.85 -2.99
CA SER A 334 11.13 22.85 -1.99
C SER A 334 10.64 22.38 -0.62
N ASP A 335 9.43 22.79 -0.23
CA ASP A 335 8.78 22.33 1.02
C ASP A 335 8.56 20.82 1.02
N LEU A 336 8.26 20.24 -0.14
CA LEU A 336 8.07 18.81 -0.29
C LEU A 336 9.40 18.02 -0.20
N SER A 337 10.49 18.50 -0.82
CA SER A 337 11.85 17.93 -0.61
C SER A 337 12.24 17.93 0.88
N ASN A 338 11.95 19.01 1.60
CA ASN A 338 12.21 19.12 3.04
C ASN A 338 11.33 18.14 3.85
N SER A 339 10.08 17.96 3.44
CA SER A 339 9.15 17.01 4.08
C SER A 339 9.65 15.56 3.92
N ILE A 340 10.06 15.15 2.72
CA ILE A 340 10.64 13.82 2.47
C ILE A 340 11.90 13.59 3.31
N SER A 341 12.79 14.59 3.38
CA SER A 341 13.99 14.55 4.22
C SER A 341 13.65 14.37 5.71
N SER A 342 12.58 15.01 6.17
CA SER A 342 12.08 14.83 7.53
C SER A 342 11.56 13.41 7.80
N CYS A 343 10.96 12.76 6.80
CA CYS A 343 10.52 11.37 6.92
C CYS A 343 11.72 10.42 7.12
N TYR A 344 12.82 10.63 6.38
CA TYR A 344 14.07 9.89 6.61
C TYR A 344 14.67 10.16 7.99
N ASN A 345 14.58 11.39 8.50
CA ASN A 345 15.05 11.70 9.86
C ASN A 345 14.28 10.89 10.91
N TYR A 346 12.95 10.79 10.80
CA TYR A 346 12.16 9.93 11.68
C TYR A 346 12.58 8.46 11.62
N LEU A 347 12.88 7.93 10.43
CA LEU A 347 13.42 6.57 10.29
C LEU A 347 14.80 6.42 10.97
N SER A 348 15.68 7.40 10.82
CA SER A 348 17.04 7.35 11.39
C SER A 348 17.05 7.29 12.92
N VAL A 349 16.06 7.93 13.57
CA VAL A 349 15.89 7.92 15.03
C VAL A 349 14.88 6.87 15.51
N GLN A 350 14.50 5.94 14.64
CA GLN A 350 13.62 4.82 14.96
C GLN A 350 12.19 5.24 15.40
N LYS A 351 11.70 6.36 14.87
CA LYS A 351 10.34 6.89 15.08
C LYS A 351 9.43 6.55 13.91
N TYR A 352 9.04 5.30 13.82
CA TYR A 352 8.49 4.76 12.58
C TYR A 352 7.04 5.13 12.32
N SER A 353 6.22 5.31 13.36
CA SER A 353 4.86 5.88 13.21
C SER A 353 4.94 7.29 12.65
N ASP A 354 5.84 8.11 13.20
CA ASP A 354 6.07 9.49 12.73
C ASP A 354 6.56 9.51 11.28
N ALA A 355 7.45 8.58 10.91
CA ALA A 355 7.94 8.43 9.53
C ALA A 355 6.81 8.09 8.54
N TRP A 356 5.89 7.20 8.92
CA TRP A 356 4.74 6.83 8.09
C TRP A 356 3.75 7.97 7.92
N VAL A 357 3.40 8.65 9.02
CA VAL A 357 2.53 9.84 8.97
C VAL A 357 3.15 10.92 8.08
N CYS A 358 4.45 11.14 8.22
CA CYS A 358 5.21 12.03 7.37
C CYS A 358 5.14 11.62 5.89
N TYR A 359 5.33 10.34 5.58
CA TYR A 359 5.25 9.80 4.23
C TYR A 359 3.87 10.05 3.60
N ASN A 360 2.79 9.65 4.28
CA ASN A 360 1.43 9.84 3.75
C ASN A 360 1.07 11.32 3.55
N SER A 361 1.44 12.17 4.50
CA SER A 361 1.24 13.62 4.38
C SER A 361 2.03 14.21 3.20
N SER A 362 3.26 13.75 2.98
CA SER A 362 4.09 14.19 1.86
C SER A 362 3.52 13.71 0.52
N LEU A 363 3.04 12.46 0.46
CA LEU A 363 2.42 11.89 -0.73
C LEU A 363 1.15 12.64 -1.14
N GLU A 364 0.30 12.99 -0.17
CA GLU A 364 -0.90 13.80 -0.42
C GLU A 364 -0.54 15.21 -0.96
N LYS A 365 0.44 15.87 -0.32
CA LYS A 365 0.96 17.16 -0.80
C LYS A 365 1.51 17.06 -2.22
N TYR A 366 2.22 15.99 -2.56
CA TYR A 366 2.73 15.73 -3.91
C TYR A 366 1.62 15.65 -4.95
N TYR A 367 0.57 14.85 -4.71
CA TYR A 367 -0.51 14.71 -5.69
C TYR A 367 -1.29 16.01 -5.89
N ASN A 368 -1.53 16.77 -4.82
CA ASN A 368 -2.16 18.08 -4.93
C ASN A 368 -1.29 19.07 -5.72
N LEU A 369 0.00 19.12 -5.41
CA LEU A 369 0.98 19.95 -6.12
C LEU A 369 1.04 19.60 -7.61
N LYS A 370 1.12 18.31 -7.92
CA LYS A 370 1.19 17.80 -9.29
C LYS A 370 -0.01 18.26 -10.10
N LYS A 371 -1.22 18.06 -9.55
CA LYS A 371 -2.48 18.47 -10.17
C LYS A 371 -2.55 19.97 -10.46
N ASP A 372 -2.18 20.80 -9.48
CA ASP A 372 -2.27 22.26 -9.62
C ASP A 372 -1.26 22.81 -10.64
N TYR A 373 -0.04 22.26 -10.65
CA TYR A 373 1.02 22.75 -11.54
C TYR A 373 0.87 22.24 -12.98
N GLU A 374 0.43 20.99 -13.18
CA GLU A 374 0.14 20.45 -14.51
C GLU A 374 -0.90 21.30 -15.25
N LYS A 375 -1.93 21.78 -14.54
CA LYS A 375 -2.94 22.69 -15.10
C LYS A 375 -2.35 24.01 -15.62
N ILE A 376 -1.38 24.59 -14.91
CA ILE A 376 -0.69 25.82 -15.34
C ILE A 376 0.17 25.52 -16.57
N LEU A 377 0.83 24.37 -16.58
CA LEU A 377 1.71 23.94 -17.66
C LEU A 377 0.95 23.71 -18.97
N GLU A 378 -0.20 23.03 -18.90
CA GLU A 378 -1.10 22.79 -20.03
C GLU A 378 -1.52 24.11 -20.67
N GLN A 379 -2.00 25.06 -19.86
CA GLN A 379 -2.41 26.38 -20.36
C GLN A 379 -1.27 27.08 -21.11
N LYS A 380 -0.03 27.02 -20.58
CA LYS A 380 1.13 27.70 -21.18
C LYS A 380 1.64 27.02 -22.44
N LEU A 381 1.59 25.70 -22.50
CA LEU A 381 1.93 24.93 -23.69
C LEU A 381 0.90 25.17 -24.81
N ASP A 382 -0.38 25.26 -24.48
CA ASP A 382 -1.44 25.60 -25.44
C ASP A 382 -1.27 27.01 -26.02
N GLU A 383 -0.95 27.99 -25.16
CA GLU A 383 -0.57 29.35 -25.59
C GLU A 383 0.62 29.31 -26.57
N LYS A 384 1.61 28.45 -26.29
CA LYS A 384 2.82 28.32 -27.11
C LYS A 384 2.55 27.68 -28.47
N ILE A 385 1.79 26.59 -28.50
CA ILE A 385 1.35 25.92 -29.73
C ILE A 385 0.54 26.91 -30.59
N SER A 386 -0.34 27.69 -29.96
CA SER A 386 -1.14 28.71 -30.65
C SER A 386 -0.27 29.83 -31.24
N SER A 387 0.74 30.29 -30.50
CA SER A 387 1.71 31.27 -30.99
C SER A 387 2.50 30.74 -32.19
N LEU A 388 2.95 29.48 -32.13
CA LEU A 388 3.69 28.82 -33.21
C LEU A 388 2.84 28.69 -34.47
N LYS A 389 1.58 28.27 -34.33
CA LYS A 389 0.59 28.27 -35.43
C LYS A 389 0.47 29.65 -36.07
N SER A 390 0.43 30.72 -35.28
CA SER A 390 0.36 32.09 -35.80
C SER A 390 1.63 32.46 -36.58
N SER A 391 2.81 32.13 -36.07
CA SER A 391 4.08 32.40 -36.76
C SER A 391 4.18 31.63 -38.08
N MET A 392 3.72 30.38 -38.12
CA MET A 392 3.69 29.57 -39.34
C MET A 392 2.90 30.22 -40.47
N LYS A 393 1.78 30.90 -40.19
CA LYS A 393 0.97 31.59 -41.22
C LYS A 393 1.71 32.68 -41.99
N SER A 394 2.80 33.21 -41.44
CA SER A 394 3.61 34.25 -42.08
C SER A 394 4.73 33.73 -42.97
N LEU A 395 4.98 32.41 -42.95
CA LEU A 395 6.02 31.77 -43.75
C LEU A 395 5.59 31.61 -45.21
N LYS A 396 6.54 31.83 -46.12
CA LYS A 396 6.35 31.64 -47.57
C LYS A 396 7.00 30.37 -48.12
N ASP A 397 7.91 29.76 -47.35
CA ASP A 397 8.60 28.52 -47.70
C ASP A 397 7.68 27.32 -47.45
N VAL A 398 7.28 26.67 -48.53
CA VAL A 398 6.29 25.60 -48.51
C VAL A 398 6.85 24.29 -47.96
N ASP A 399 8.11 23.95 -48.25
CA ASP A 399 8.73 22.72 -47.73
C ASP A 399 8.94 22.81 -46.21
N LEU A 400 9.30 24.00 -45.73
CA LEU A 400 9.39 24.28 -44.30
C LEU A 400 8.02 24.21 -43.62
N LEU A 401 6.97 24.75 -44.25
CA LEU A 401 5.60 24.68 -43.73
C LEU A 401 5.13 23.23 -43.56
N PHE A 402 5.43 22.35 -44.51
CA PHE A 402 5.13 20.91 -44.39
C PHE A 402 5.91 20.25 -43.26
N SER A 403 7.23 20.49 -43.15
CA SER A 403 8.01 19.92 -42.04
C SER A 403 7.51 20.41 -40.66
N LEU A 404 7.11 21.67 -40.55
CA LEU A 404 6.59 22.23 -39.31
C LEU A 404 5.18 21.70 -38.98
N LYS A 405 4.42 21.31 -39.99
CA LYS A 405 3.12 20.67 -39.81
C LYS A 405 3.26 19.29 -39.20
N ASP A 406 4.20 18.47 -39.67
CA ASP A 406 4.50 17.16 -39.08
C ASP A 406 4.97 17.29 -37.62
N ASP A 407 5.85 18.27 -37.33
CA ASP A 407 6.29 18.54 -35.96
C ASP A 407 5.11 19.01 -35.06
N LEU A 408 4.14 19.76 -35.61
CA LEU A 408 2.95 20.19 -34.87
C LEU A 408 2.05 19.01 -34.49
N ASP A 409 1.89 18.04 -35.40
CA ASP A 409 1.10 16.84 -35.14
C ASP A 409 1.81 15.95 -34.09
N ILE A 410 3.15 15.89 -34.08
CA ILE A 410 3.93 15.27 -32.99
C ILE A 410 3.71 16.00 -31.67
N ALA A 411 3.71 17.34 -31.68
CA ALA A 411 3.47 18.14 -30.49
C ALA A 411 2.08 17.87 -29.89
N TYR A 412 1.02 17.80 -30.71
CA TYR A 412 -0.32 17.46 -30.23
C TYR A 412 -0.39 16.05 -29.62
N ASN A 413 0.32 15.08 -30.20
CA ASN A 413 0.42 13.74 -29.63
C ASN A 413 1.16 13.71 -28.29
N LEU A 414 2.23 14.50 -28.13
CA LEU A 414 2.93 14.59 -26.85
C LEU A 414 2.07 15.32 -25.79
N PHE A 415 1.32 16.34 -26.20
CA PHE A 415 0.37 17.04 -25.34
C PHE A 415 -0.72 16.10 -24.82
N SER A 416 -1.31 15.28 -25.71
CA SER A 416 -2.37 14.33 -25.35
C SER A 416 -1.92 13.21 -24.40
N LEU A 417 -0.63 12.92 -24.40
CA LEU A 417 0.00 11.93 -23.51
C LEU A 417 0.54 12.54 -22.21
N SER A 418 0.30 13.83 -21.95
CA SER A 418 0.86 14.57 -20.80
C SER A 418 2.39 14.49 -20.72
N LYS A 419 3.04 14.38 -21.89
CA LYS A 419 4.50 14.26 -22.05
C LYS A 419 5.16 15.63 -22.13
N TYR A 420 4.94 16.46 -21.10
CA TYR A 420 5.22 17.89 -21.17
C TYR A 420 6.70 18.25 -21.38
N PHE A 421 7.64 17.44 -20.84
CA PHE A 421 9.07 17.66 -21.08
C PHE A 421 9.43 17.40 -22.55
N GLU A 422 9.05 16.25 -23.10
CA GLU A 422 9.31 15.89 -24.50
C GLU A 422 8.63 16.90 -25.44
N LEU A 423 7.42 17.35 -25.09
CA LEU A 423 6.71 18.39 -25.80
C LEU A 423 7.49 19.71 -25.79
N SER A 424 7.93 20.19 -24.62
CA SER A 424 8.67 21.46 -24.52
C SER A 424 9.95 21.47 -25.38
N ALA A 425 10.71 20.38 -25.37
CA ALA A 425 11.89 20.22 -26.21
C ALA A 425 11.54 20.18 -27.71
N HIS A 426 10.41 19.55 -28.06
CA HIS A 426 9.93 19.50 -29.44
C HIS A 426 9.49 20.89 -29.94
N LEU A 427 8.75 21.64 -29.13
CA LEU A 427 8.33 23.02 -29.45
C LEU A 427 9.53 23.95 -29.62
N GLU A 428 10.57 23.83 -28.78
CA GLU A 428 11.81 24.60 -28.94
C GLU A 428 12.50 24.31 -30.29
N LYS A 429 12.50 23.04 -30.73
CA LYS A 429 13.05 22.64 -32.03
C LYS A 429 12.25 23.26 -33.18
N MET A 430 10.92 23.29 -33.07
CA MET A 430 10.05 23.96 -34.06
C MET A 430 10.32 25.46 -34.13
N GLU A 431 10.48 26.13 -32.99
CA GLU A 431 10.81 27.55 -32.93
C GLU A 431 12.13 27.85 -33.64
N LYS A 432 13.16 27.03 -33.40
CA LYS A 432 14.46 27.18 -34.08
C LYS A 432 14.34 27.00 -35.59
N LYS A 433 13.51 26.06 -36.06
CA LYS A 433 13.22 25.88 -37.49
C LYS A 433 12.54 27.12 -38.10
N ILE A 434 11.60 27.73 -37.39
CA ILE A 434 10.90 28.96 -37.83
C ILE A 434 11.83 30.17 -37.82
N GLN A 435 12.67 30.31 -36.81
CA GLN A 435 13.62 31.43 -36.72
C GLN A 435 14.70 31.38 -37.81
N ALA A 436 15.15 30.17 -38.18
CA ALA A 436 16.16 29.98 -39.21
C ALA A 436 15.70 30.40 -40.63
N SER A 437 14.40 30.53 -40.87
CA SER A 437 13.83 30.93 -42.17
C SER A 437 13.40 32.39 -42.26
N SER A 438 13.52 33.14 -41.17
CA SER A 438 13.25 34.57 -41.15
C SER A 438 14.49 35.33 -41.71
N PRO A 439 14.34 36.32 -42.62
CA PRO A 439 15.50 37.07 -43.10
C PRO A 439 16.17 37.83 -41.93
N PRO A 440 17.50 38.05 -41.95
CA PRO A 440 18.16 38.83 -40.91
C PRO A 440 17.62 40.27 -40.91
N PRO A 441 17.65 40.99 -39.77
CA PRO A 441 17.10 42.33 -39.69
C PRO A 441 17.88 43.27 -40.61
N ILE A 442 17.18 43.95 -41.51
CA ILE A 442 17.75 45.02 -42.35
C ILE A 442 18.17 46.16 -41.43
N GLN A 443 19.47 46.39 -41.28
CA GLN A 443 20.00 47.63 -40.73
C GLN A 443 19.67 48.78 -41.70
N GLN A 444 18.85 49.72 -41.25
CA GLN A 444 18.55 50.95 -41.99
C GLN A 444 19.83 51.80 -42.10
N GLN A 445 20.36 51.91 -43.32
CA GLN A 445 21.14 53.07 -43.75
C GLN A 445 20.49 53.65 -44.99
N ILE A 446 19.92 54.85 -44.84
CA ILE A 446 19.51 55.73 -45.92
C ILE A 446 20.78 56.42 -46.43
N PRO A 447 20.98 56.51 -47.75
CA PRO A 447 21.21 57.85 -48.29
C PRO A 447 20.32 58.17 -49.50
N ASN A 448 19.92 59.44 -49.52
CA ASN A 448 19.29 60.15 -50.63
C ASN A 448 20.17 60.19 -51.88
N GLU A 449 19.58 60.10 -53.07
CA GLU A 449 19.93 60.99 -54.20
C GLU A 449 18.85 61.02 -55.30
N GLN A 450 18.83 62.14 -56.02
CA GLN A 450 17.75 62.71 -56.84
C GLN A 450 17.96 62.51 -58.36
N VAL A 451 16.85 62.51 -59.13
CA VAL A 451 16.69 62.93 -60.57
C VAL A 451 17.22 61.91 -61.62
N SER A 452 16.55 61.54 -62.73
CA SER A 452 15.80 62.29 -63.77
C SER A 452 14.79 61.45 -64.59
N ILE A 453 13.86 62.17 -65.24
CA ILE A 453 12.76 61.76 -66.15
C ILE A 453 13.28 61.35 -67.56
N ASN A 454 12.69 60.32 -68.20
CA ASN A 454 12.18 60.39 -69.60
C ASN A 454 11.48 59.12 -70.14
N ASN A 455 10.28 59.37 -70.71
CA ASN A 455 9.58 58.75 -71.85
C ASN A 455 8.92 57.34 -71.78
N SER A 456 7.59 57.35 -71.92
CA SER A 456 6.66 56.28 -72.33
C SER A 456 6.71 56.00 -73.86
N PRO A 457 5.97 55.04 -74.48
CA PRO A 457 4.99 54.06 -73.95
C PRO A 457 5.14 52.61 -74.50
N SER A 458 4.58 51.59 -73.82
CA SER A 458 3.77 50.50 -74.44
C SER A 458 3.60 49.25 -73.56
N SER A 459 2.41 48.67 -73.69
CA SER A 459 1.96 47.31 -73.37
C SER A 459 1.59 46.94 -71.91
N PRO A 460 0.36 46.44 -71.69
CA PRO A 460 -0.03 45.79 -70.45
C PRO A 460 0.26 44.30 -70.56
N SER A 461 1.14 43.75 -69.71
CA SER A 461 1.06 42.38 -69.18
C SER A 461 2.35 42.00 -68.46
N LYS A 462 2.25 41.80 -67.15
CA LYS A 462 3.03 40.80 -66.40
C LYS A 462 2.40 40.58 -65.02
N ILE A 463 1.22 39.97 -65.04
CA ILE A 463 0.70 39.20 -63.91
C ILE A 463 0.38 37.83 -64.50
N GLN A 464 1.36 36.92 -64.52
CA GLN A 464 1.18 35.48 -64.69
C GLN A 464 2.57 34.85 -64.81
N GLU A 465 3.21 34.60 -63.67
CA GLU A 465 4.25 33.56 -63.53
C GLU A 465 4.50 33.32 -62.03
N LEU A 466 3.43 32.93 -61.32
CA LEU A 466 3.48 32.27 -60.00
C LEU A 466 2.49 31.08 -59.94
N SER A 467 1.83 30.73 -61.06
CA SER A 467 0.63 29.88 -61.05
C SER A 467 0.89 28.37 -60.98
N GLU A 468 2.03 27.85 -61.45
CA GLU A 468 2.25 26.39 -61.48
C GLU A 468 2.68 25.83 -60.12
N ILE A 469 3.54 26.54 -59.38
CA ILE A 469 4.02 26.10 -58.07
C ILE A 469 2.89 26.19 -57.02
N GLU A 470 2.16 27.31 -56.99
CA GLU A 470 1.01 27.49 -56.11
C GLU A 470 -0.11 26.47 -56.42
N SER A 471 -0.35 26.19 -57.71
CA SER A 471 -1.30 25.16 -58.15
C SER A 471 -0.86 23.75 -57.74
N ASN A 472 0.42 23.40 -57.91
CA ASN A 472 0.95 22.08 -57.51
C ASN A 472 0.89 21.90 -55.99
N ASN A 473 1.25 22.92 -55.21
CA ASN A 473 1.22 22.87 -53.75
C ASN A 473 -0.21 22.80 -53.21
N TYR A 474 -1.13 23.59 -53.78
CA TYR A 474 -2.56 23.48 -53.50
C TYR A 474 -3.08 22.06 -53.78
N LYS A 475 -2.73 21.49 -54.93
CA LYS A 475 -3.18 20.15 -55.33
C LYS A 475 -2.64 19.07 -54.39
N THR A 476 -1.40 19.18 -53.95
CA THR A 476 -0.79 18.26 -52.97
C THR A 476 -1.47 18.37 -51.59
N PHE A 477 -1.65 19.59 -51.08
CA PHE A 477 -2.31 19.81 -49.79
C PHE A 477 -3.77 19.37 -49.81
N TYR A 478 -4.50 19.71 -50.88
CA TYR A 478 -5.87 19.24 -51.11
C TYR A 478 -5.94 17.70 -51.14
N THR A 479 -5.02 17.03 -51.82
CA THR A 479 -4.98 15.56 -51.88
C THR A 479 -4.66 14.94 -50.52
N SER A 480 -3.71 15.50 -49.78
CA SER A 480 -3.37 15.09 -48.42
C SER A 480 -4.57 15.24 -47.47
N LEU A 481 -5.30 16.36 -47.56
CA LEU A 481 -6.47 16.62 -46.76
C LEU A 481 -7.62 15.65 -47.08
N ILE A 482 -7.81 15.31 -48.35
CA ILE A 482 -8.77 14.29 -48.79
C ILE A 482 -8.39 12.92 -48.21
N GLU A 483 -7.12 12.54 -48.21
CA GLU A 483 -6.65 11.29 -47.59
C GLU A 483 -6.86 11.31 -46.06
N LYS A 484 -6.51 12.40 -45.38
CA LYS A 484 -6.74 12.58 -43.95
C LYS A 484 -8.22 12.50 -43.58
N LYS A 485 -9.09 13.07 -44.42
CA LYS A 485 -10.54 12.95 -44.31
C LYS A 485 -11.00 11.51 -44.52
N LYS A 486 -10.46 10.78 -45.51
CA LYS A 486 -10.76 9.36 -45.68
C LYS A 486 -10.38 8.55 -44.44
N ILE A 487 -9.22 8.82 -43.85
CA ILE A 487 -8.78 8.17 -42.61
C ILE A 487 -9.76 8.47 -41.49
N ALA A 488 -10.08 9.74 -41.23
CA ALA A 488 -11.04 10.13 -40.21
C ALA A 488 -12.41 9.48 -40.43
N PHE A 489 -12.90 9.46 -41.68
CA PHE A 489 -14.17 8.85 -42.06
C PHE A 489 -14.18 7.32 -41.92
N HIS A 490 -13.07 6.67 -42.26
CA HIS A 490 -12.93 5.23 -42.06
C HIS A 490 -12.89 4.88 -40.58
N THR A 491 -12.18 5.66 -39.77
CA THR A 491 -12.11 5.49 -38.31
C THR A 491 -13.45 5.83 -37.63
N SER A 492 -14.25 6.73 -38.18
CA SER A 492 -15.56 7.12 -37.63
C SER A 492 -16.72 6.20 -38.02
N LYS A 493 -16.54 5.29 -38.99
CA LYS A 493 -17.61 4.41 -39.51
C LYS A 493 -18.19 3.46 -38.47
N ASP A 494 -17.44 3.16 -37.42
CA ASP A 494 -17.86 2.29 -36.33
C ASP A 494 -18.61 3.05 -35.20
N LEU A 495 -18.77 4.38 -35.33
CA LEU A 495 -19.09 5.27 -34.21
C LEU A 495 -20.38 6.09 -34.34
N ASP A 496 -21.03 6.09 -35.51
CA ASP A 496 -22.21 6.93 -35.79
C ASP A 496 -21.96 8.45 -35.57
N TYR A 497 -20.70 8.87 -35.70
CA TYR A 497 -20.20 10.23 -35.46
C TYR A 497 -20.28 11.08 -36.74
N PHE A 498 -21.47 11.18 -37.33
CA PHE A 498 -21.66 11.76 -38.68
C PHE A 498 -21.95 13.27 -38.70
N VAL A 499 -22.19 13.91 -37.56
CA VAL A 499 -22.79 15.25 -37.52
C VAL A 499 -21.79 16.38 -37.86
N ASP A 500 -20.47 16.16 -37.71
CA ASP A 500 -19.46 17.23 -37.84
C ASP A 500 -18.70 17.29 -39.18
N PHE A 501 -18.81 16.29 -40.06
CA PHE A 501 -18.11 16.32 -41.37
C PHE A 501 -18.66 17.36 -42.35
N LYS A 502 -19.87 17.87 -42.09
CA LYS A 502 -20.55 18.83 -42.97
C LYS A 502 -19.82 20.18 -43.02
N VAL A 503 -19.14 20.59 -41.95
CA VAL A 503 -18.39 21.85 -41.90
C VAL A 503 -17.07 21.72 -42.67
N VAL A 504 -16.35 20.61 -42.46
CA VAL A 504 -15.18 20.22 -43.25
C VAL A 504 -15.51 20.16 -44.75
N ASP A 505 -16.65 19.57 -45.12
CA ASP A 505 -17.13 19.53 -46.50
C ASP A 505 -17.36 20.92 -47.09
N ASN A 506 -17.96 21.83 -46.32
CA ASN A 506 -18.15 23.20 -46.76
C ASN A 506 -16.81 23.90 -47.00
N PHE A 507 -15.83 23.73 -46.11
CA PHE A 507 -14.50 24.32 -46.30
C PHE A 507 -13.77 23.76 -47.52
N ILE A 508 -13.83 22.46 -47.76
CA ILE A 508 -13.23 21.82 -48.95
C ILE A 508 -13.93 22.31 -50.23
N LEU A 509 -15.26 22.43 -50.22
CA LEU A 509 -16.04 22.97 -51.35
C LEU A 509 -15.72 24.44 -51.64
N PHE A 510 -15.59 25.26 -50.61
CA PHE A 510 -15.20 26.67 -50.77
C PHE A 510 -13.77 26.80 -51.28
N ALA A 511 -12.83 26.02 -50.76
CA ALA A 511 -11.46 25.99 -51.28
C ALA A 511 -11.41 25.62 -52.78
N ASP A 512 -12.16 24.58 -53.19
CA ASP A 512 -12.25 24.18 -54.59
C ASP A 512 -12.84 25.29 -55.48
N SER A 513 -13.91 25.97 -55.03
CA SER A 513 -14.51 27.10 -55.75
C SER A 513 -13.55 28.29 -55.89
N PHE A 514 -12.79 28.64 -54.85
CA PHE A 514 -11.83 29.74 -54.90
C PHE A 514 -10.62 29.39 -55.76
N SER A 515 -10.14 28.14 -55.71
CA SER A 515 -9.03 27.68 -56.55
C SER A 515 -9.37 27.77 -58.05
N LYS A 516 -10.62 27.44 -58.42
CA LYS A 516 -11.14 27.58 -59.80
C LYS A 516 -11.21 29.04 -60.28
N SER A 517 -11.26 30.00 -59.36
CA SER A 517 -11.20 31.44 -59.68
C SER A 517 -9.76 31.98 -59.78
N GLY A 518 -8.74 31.15 -59.55
CA GLY A 518 -7.33 31.53 -59.57
C GLY A 518 -6.81 32.17 -58.26
N ASN A 519 -7.61 32.19 -57.19
CA ASN A 519 -7.23 32.77 -55.89
C ASN A 519 -6.79 31.69 -54.90
N TYR A 520 -5.58 31.15 -55.10
CA TYR A 520 -5.03 30.05 -54.30
C TYR A 520 -4.77 30.42 -52.84
N SER A 521 -4.39 31.67 -52.54
CA SER A 521 -4.18 32.14 -51.16
C SER A 521 -5.47 32.07 -50.33
N ALA A 522 -6.60 32.52 -50.88
CA ALA A 522 -7.89 32.41 -50.20
C ALA A 522 -8.35 30.96 -50.09
N ALA A 523 -8.09 30.13 -51.10
CA ALA A 523 -8.39 28.71 -51.06
C ALA A 523 -7.60 27.97 -49.96
N LEU A 524 -6.33 28.33 -49.76
CA LEU A 524 -5.48 27.80 -48.69
C LEU A 524 -6.01 28.12 -47.29
N ASP A 525 -6.53 29.32 -47.05
CA ASP A 525 -7.15 29.68 -45.76
C ASP A 525 -8.33 28.76 -45.40
N TYR A 526 -9.14 28.36 -46.37
CA TYR A 526 -10.23 27.41 -46.15
C TYR A 526 -9.72 25.98 -45.94
N LEU A 527 -8.66 25.56 -46.64
CA LEU A 527 -8.03 24.25 -46.40
C LEU A 527 -7.38 24.16 -45.02
N PHE A 528 -6.78 25.24 -44.51
CA PHE A 528 -6.24 25.26 -43.14
C PHE A 528 -7.34 25.14 -42.08
N LYS A 529 -8.49 25.79 -42.29
CA LYS A 529 -9.66 25.63 -41.40
C LYS A 529 -10.21 24.20 -41.43
N ALA A 530 -10.30 23.62 -42.63
CA ALA A 530 -10.69 22.22 -42.78
C ALA A 530 -9.71 21.27 -42.09
N ASP A 531 -8.40 21.52 -42.18
CA ASP A 531 -7.39 20.73 -41.50
C ASP A 531 -7.48 20.87 -39.97
N ASP A 532 -7.66 22.08 -39.43
CA ASP A 532 -7.86 22.29 -38.00
C ASP A 532 -9.08 21.52 -37.47
N GLU A 533 -10.22 21.55 -38.16
CA GLU A 533 -11.41 20.76 -37.79
C GLU A 533 -11.15 19.25 -37.90
N LEU A 534 -10.50 18.79 -38.98
CA LEU A 534 -10.10 17.40 -39.13
C LEU A 534 -9.18 16.92 -38.03
N ASN A 535 -8.25 17.77 -37.56
CA ASN A 535 -7.37 17.45 -36.44
C ASN A 535 -8.13 17.34 -35.12
N GLN A 536 -9.13 18.19 -34.89
CA GLN A 536 -9.99 18.06 -33.70
C GLN A 536 -10.81 16.77 -33.73
N ILE A 537 -11.37 16.41 -34.89
CA ILE A 537 -12.10 15.16 -35.08
C ILE A 537 -11.17 13.96 -34.88
N LEU A 538 -9.99 13.97 -35.50
CA LEU A 538 -9.00 12.89 -35.35
C LEU A 538 -8.53 12.76 -33.90
N PHE A 539 -8.29 13.86 -33.20
CA PHE A 539 -7.97 13.85 -31.78
C PHE A 539 -9.07 13.17 -30.96
N GLN A 540 -10.34 13.52 -31.18
CA GLN A 540 -11.47 12.86 -30.51
C GLN A 540 -11.56 11.36 -30.83
N LEU A 541 -11.32 10.99 -32.09
CA LEU A 541 -11.30 9.59 -32.53
C LEU A 541 -10.13 8.81 -31.92
N ASP A 542 -8.96 9.42 -31.76
CA ASP A 542 -7.79 8.80 -31.12
C ASP A 542 -8.00 8.61 -29.62
N GLN A 543 -8.57 9.61 -28.95
CA GLN A 543 -8.98 9.52 -27.54
C GLN A 543 -10.01 8.40 -27.35
N TYR A 544 -10.97 8.29 -28.26
CA TYR A 544 -11.93 7.19 -28.28
C TYR A 544 -11.26 5.83 -28.51
N ASN A 545 -10.40 5.70 -29.52
CA ASN A 545 -9.70 4.45 -29.83
C ASN A 545 -8.81 4.00 -28.68
N LEU A 546 -8.10 4.95 -28.05
CA LEU A 546 -7.30 4.70 -26.86
C LEU A 546 -8.18 4.24 -25.70
N THR A 547 -9.33 4.88 -25.51
CA THR A 547 -10.36 4.46 -24.54
C THR A 547 -10.80 3.03 -24.81
N ILE A 548 -11.18 2.67 -26.04
CA ILE A 548 -11.59 1.31 -26.41
C ILE A 548 -10.45 0.29 -26.22
N ASN A 549 -9.23 0.64 -26.59
CA ASN A 549 -8.06 -0.22 -26.37
C ASN A 549 -7.82 -0.47 -24.89
N ILE A 550 -7.92 0.57 -24.06
CA ILE A 550 -7.86 0.49 -22.62
C ILE A 550 -8.99 -0.37 -22.05
N LEU A 551 -10.22 -0.19 -22.53
CA LEU A 551 -11.39 -0.98 -22.12
C LEU A 551 -11.23 -2.45 -22.52
N ASN A 552 -10.65 -2.74 -23.69
CA ASN A 552 -10.35 -4.09 -24.15
C ASN A 552 -9.21 -4.74 -23.34
N GLU A 553 -8.14 -3.99 -23.06
CA GLU A 553 -7.06 -4.42 -22.18
C GLU A 553 -7.61 -4.71 -20.77
N TYR A 554 -8.47 -3.84 -20.27
CA TYR A 554 -9.17 -4.00 -19.00
C TYR A 554 -10.08 -5.25 -19.02
N LYS A 555 -10.91 -5.45 -20.05
CA LYS A 555 -11.78 -6.62 -20.19
C LYS A 555 -11.00 -7.94 -20.20
N LYS A 556 -9.78 -7.94 -20.76
CA LYS A 556 -8.87 -9.09 -20.70
C LYS A 556 -8.31 -9.34 -19.30
N ASN A 557 -8.18 -8.29 -18.49
CA ASN A 557 -7.64 -8.35 -17.13
C ASN A 557 -8.74 -8.44 -16.05
N ILE A 558 -10.02 -8.24 -16.38
CA ILE A 558 -11.12 -8.17 -15.40
C ILE A 558 -11.36 -9.50 -14.67
N SER A 559 -11.02 -10.62 -15.31
CA SER A 559 -11.06 -11.96 -14.69
C SER A 559 -10.02 -12.16 -13.59
N ASN A 560 -9.09 -11.22 -13.43
CA ASN A 560 -8.02 -11.28 -12.42
C ASN A 560 -8.41 -10.60 -11.11
N PHE A 561 -9.54 -9.89 -11.06
CA PHE A 561 -10.03 -9.26 -9.85
C PHE A 561 -10.63 -10.32 -8.91
N THR A 562 -10.04 -10.48 -7.72
CA THR A 562 -10.53 -11.37 -6.66
C THR A 562 -11.33 -10.64 -5.57
N ASN A 563 -11.29 -9.30 -5.54
CA ASN A 563 -11.97 -8.45 -4.56
C ASN A 563 -13.29 -7.88 -5.16
N LEU A 564 -14.44 -8.18 -4.54
CA LEU A 564 -15.77 -7.77 -5.03
C LEU A 564 -16.01 -6.26 -5.00
N ASP A 565 -15.44 -5.51 -4.05
CA ASP A 565 -15.67 -4.07 -3.91
C ASP A 565 -14.89 -3.27 -4.96
N GLU A 566 -13.64 -3.65 -5.22
CA GLU A 566 -12.80 -3.10 -6.30
C GLU A 566 -13.36 -3.46 -7.67
N LEU A 567 -13.84 -4.70 -7.83
CA LEU A 567 -14.54 -5.13 -9.03
C LEU A 567 -15.77 -4.24 -9.28
N SER A 568 -16.54 -3.92 -8.24
CA SER A 568 -17.74 -3.07 -8.33
C SER A 568 -17.40 -1.61 -8.66
N ALA A 569 -16.42 -1.02 -7.99
CA ALA A 569 -15.96 0.35 -8.25
C ALA A 569 -15.35 0.49 -9.66
N ALA A 570 -14.57 -0.50 -10.08
CA ALA A 570 -13.97 -0.53 -11.39
C ALA A 570 -15.01 -0.82 -12.49
N TYR A 571 -16.02 -1.67 -12.25
CA TYR A 571 -17.20 -1.81 -13.13
C TYR A 571 -18.00 -0.52 -13.26
N LEU A 572 -18.17 0.25 -12.19
CA LEU A 572 -18.89 1.53 -12.22
C LEU A 572 -18.14 2.55 -13.09
N LYS A 573 -16.81 2.67 -12.91
CA LYS A 573 -15.95 3.50 -13.76
C LYS A 573 -15.91 3.02 -15.20
N LEU A 574 -15.88 1.71 -15.42
CA LEU A 574 -15.95 1.10 -16.74
C LEU A 574 -17.26 1.44 -17.46
N ASN A 575 -18.39 1.26 -16.77
CA ASN A 575 -19.70 1.59 -17.32
C ASN A 575 -19.81 3.08 -17.61
N LYS A 576 -19.28 3.93 -16.73
CA LYS A 576 -19.23 5.37 -16.95
C LYS A 576 -18.35 5.74 -18.15
N ALA A 577 -17.18 5.13 -18.31
CA ALA A 577 -16.33 5.29 -19.48
C ALA A 577 -17.03 4.83 -20.77
N TYR A 578 -17.73 3.68 -20.74
CA TYR A 578 -18.53 3.20 -21.88
C TYR A 578 -19.66 4.16 -22.26
N ILE A 579 -20.36 4.72 -21.27
CA ILE A 579 -21.44 5.70 -21.48
C ILE A 579 -20.87 7.00 -22.06
N LEU A 580 -19.74 7.47 -21.51
CA LEU A 580 -19.11 8.72 -21.91
C LEU A 580 -18.36 8.61 -23.24
N ALA A 581 -17.90 7.43 -23.65
CA ALA A 581 -17.01 7.27 -24.80
C ALA A 581 -17.59 7.91 -26.08
N LYS A 582 -18.91 7.90 -26.24
CA LYS A 582 -19.57 8.51 -27.40
C LYS A 582 -19.88 10.01 -27.25
N SER A 583 -20.08 10.52 -26.04
CA SER A 583 -20.52 11.91 -25.80
C SER A 583 -19.41 12.84 -25.33
N ASP A 584 -18.39 12.32 -24.65
CA ASP A 584 -17.21 13.04 -24.16
C ASP A 584 -16.00 12.08 -24.12
N PRO A 585 -15.30 11.89 -25.25
CA PRO A 585 -14.16 10.98 -25.35
C PRO A 585 -13.02 11.30 -24.38
N SER A 586 -12.86 12.57 -23.99
CA SER A 586 -11.81 13.00 -23.05
C SER A 586 -12.15 12.59 -21.63
N ALA A 587 -13.40 12.82 -21.19
CA ALA A 587 -13.87 12.33 -19.88
C ALA A 587 -13.91 10.80 -19.83
N ALA A 588 -14.27 10.16 -20.95
CA ALA A 588 -14.25 8.71 -21.08
C ALA A 588 -12.85 8.12 -20.95
N LEU A 589 -11.85 8.73 -21.61
CA LEU A 589 -10.46 8.30 -21.50
C LEU A 589 -9.97 8.40 -20.05
N ASN A 590 -10.28 9.49 -19.36
CA ASN A 590 -9.88 9.68 -17.96
C ASN A 590 -10.49 8.60 -17.05
N GLU A 591 -11.80 8.32 -17.17
CA GLU A 591 -12.45 7.24 -16.41
C GLU A 591 -11.89 5.84 -16.77
N ALA A 592 -11.56 5.60 -18.04
CA ALA A 592 -10.97 4.35 -18.50
C ALA A 592 -9.53 4.17 -18.02
N GLN A 593 -8.71 5.22 -18.04
CA GLN A 593 -7.34 5.23 -17.51
C GLN A 593 -7.35 4.97 -16.00
N GLN A 594 -8.23 5.64 -15.25
CA GLN A 594 -8.40 5.37 -13.82
C GLN A 594 -8.85 3.93 -13.55
N ALA A 595 -9.76 3.38 -14.35
CA ALA A 595 -10.16 1.97 -14.23
C ALA A 595 -9.00 1.01 -14.55
N LEU A 596 -8.18 1.30 -15.57
CA LEU A 596 -7.02 0.50 -15.93
C LEU A 596 -5.88 0.62 -14.92
N GLU A 597 -5.66 1.79 -14.31
CA GLU A 597 -4.71 1.93 -13.21
C GLU A 597 -5.10 1.09 -11.99
N LEU A 598 -6.39 1.09 -11.64
CA LEU A 598 -6.92 0.19 -10.60
C LEU A 598 -6.64 -1.28 -10.96
N ALA A 599 -6.83 -1.67 -12.23
CA ALA A 599 -6.52 -3.03 -12.70
C ALA A 599 -5.01 -3.35 -12.73
N LYS A 600 -4.16 -2.38 -13.10
CA LYS A 600 -2.70 -2.56 -13.22
C LYS A 600 -2.00 -2.60 -11.86
N LYS A 601 -2.52 -1.91 -10.84
CA LYS A 601 -2.04 -2.02 -9.45
C LYS A 601 -2.06 -3.47 -8.93
N GLN A 602 -2.99 -4.32 -9.39
CA GLN A 602 -2.97 -5.77 -9.08
C GLN A 602 -1.89 -6.54 -9.85
N LYS A 603 -1.59 -6.18 -11.09
CA LYS A 603 -0.64 -6.91 -11.95
C LYS A 603 0.80 -6.82 -11.47
N GLN A 604 1.19 -5.73 -10.79
CA GLN A 604 2.52 -5.61 -10.15
C GLN A 604 2.72 -6.58 -8.97
N PHE A 605 1.63 -7.03 -8.34
CA PHE A 605 1.67 -8.09 -7.32
C PHE A 605 1.65 -9.51 -7.91
N SER A 606 1.35 -9.66 -9.20
CA SER A 606 1.16 -10.96 -9.86
C SER A 606 1.95 -11.08 -11.18
N PHE A 607 3.26 -10.86 -11.17
CA PHE A 607 4.27 -11.59 -11.99
C PHE A 607 5.64 -10.89 -11.89
N LYS A 608 6.52 -11.41 -11.05
CA LYS A 608 7.96 -11.46 -11.34
C LYS A 608 8.38 -12.94 -11.36
N SER A 609 8.06 -13.57 -12.47
CA SER A 609 8.70 -14.81 -12.92
C SER A 609 9.10 -14.57 -14.37
N THR A 610 10.27 -13.98 -14.56
CA THR A 610 10.94 -14.00 -15.85
C THR A 610 12.12 -14.94 -15.76
N ALA A 611 11.95 -16.06 -16.45
CA ALA A 611 12.91 -17.13 -16.62
C ALA A 611 14.26 -16.61 -17.15
N THR A 612 15.20 -16.41 -16.22
CA THR A 612 16.65 -16.50 -16.46
C THR A 612 17.37 -17.14 -15.26
N ASP A 613 16.72 -17.21 -14.08
CA ASP A 613 17.26 -17.83 -12.87
C ASP A 613 17.13 -19.36 -12.77
N SER A 614 16.44 -20.04 -13.70
CA SER A 614 16.20 -21.49 -13.58
C SER A 614 17.50 -22.30 -13.60
N ASN A 615 18.49 -21.94 -14.43
CA ASN A 615 19.76 -22.67 -14.47
C ASN A 615 20.64 -22.38 -13.25
N LEU A 616 20.60 -21.17 -12.69
CA LEU A 616 21.35 -20.82 -11.48
C LEU A 616 20.70 -21.44 -10.24
N ALA A 617 19.36 -21.40 -10.15
CA ALA A 617 18.60 -22.02 -9.07
C ALA A 617 18.74 -23.55 -9.08
N ILE A 618 18.77 -24.18 -10.26
CA ILE A 618 19.06 -25.62 -10.40
C ILE A 618 20.50 -25.92 -9.96
N LEU A 619 21.49 -25.11 -10.34
CA LEU A 619 22.87 -25.29 -9.87
C LEU A 619 22.99 -25.11 -8.35
N ILE A 620 22.32 -24.11 -7.78
CA ILE A 620 22.28 -23.86 -6.33
C ILE A 620 21.59 -25.03 -5.63
N PHE A 621 20.50 -25.56 -6.17
CA PHE A 621 19.80 -26.73 -5.62
C PHE A 621 20.69 -27.97 -5.62
N PHE A 622 21.36 -28.29 -6.73
CA PHE A 622 22.31 -29.41 -6.78
C PHE A 622 23.54 -29.18 -5.89
N GLY A 623 24.00 -27.93 -5.75
CA GLY A 623 25.07 -27.56 -4.83
C GLY A 623 24.67 -27.77 -3.36
N LEU A 624 23.46 -27.38 -2.97
CA LEU A 624 22.92 -27.60 -1.62
C LEU A 624 22.71 -29.09 -1.31
N VAL A 625 22.25 -29.88 -2.28
CA VAL A 625 22.13 -31.34 -2.14
C VAL A 625 23.51 -32.00 -1.96
N LEU A 626 24.53 -31.55 -2.70
CA LEU A 626 25.90 -32.05 -2.54
C LEU A 626 26.48 -31.71 -1.16
N ILE A 627 26.24 -30.49 -0.67
CA ILE A 627 26.65 -30.06 0.68
C ILE A 627 25.95 -30.91 1.75
N MET A 628 24.64 -31.16 1.61
CA MET A 628 23.87 -32.03 2.51
C MET A 628 24.42 -33.46 2.53
N LEU A 629 24.80 -34.03 1.37
CA LEU A 629 25.41 -35.35 1.28
C LEU A 629 26.79 -35.41 1.95
N ILE A 630 27.61 -34.37 1.80
CA ILE A 630 28.92 -34.26 2.48
C ILE A 630 28.72 -34.17 4.01
N PHE A 631 27.73 -33.40 4.48
CA PHE A 631 27.38 -33.33 5.90
C PHE A 631 26.88 -34.67 6.44
N ALA A 632 26.02 -35.37 5.70
CA ALA A 632 25.55 -36.70 6.08
C ALA A 632 26.70 -37.71 6.17
N ALA A 633 27.64 -37.68 5.21
CA ALA A 633 28.85 -38.52 5.25
C ALA A 633 29.77 -38.17 6.43
N ALA A 634 29.93 -36.88 6.76
CA ALA A 634 30.71 -36.43 7.91
C ALA A 634 30.07 -36.85 9.24
N ILE A 635 28.74 -36.74 9.37
CA ILE A 635 28.00 -37.21 10.55
C ILE A 635 28.13 -38.73 10.67
N TYR A 636 27.95 -39.47 9.58
CA TYR A 636 28.15 -40.92 9.55
C TYR A 636 29.58 -41.31 9.95
N TYR A 637 30.60 -40.59 9.48
CA TYR A 637 31.99 -40.79 9.85
C TYR A 637 32.23 -40.54 11.36
N ILE A 638 31.67 -39.45 11.91
CA ILE A 638 31.78 -39.12 13.34
C ILE A 638 31.08 -40.19 14.20
N ILE A 639 29.89 -40.65 13.79
CA ILE A 639 29.14 -41.69 14.49
C ILE A 639 29.90 -43.02 14.43
N SER A 640 30.40 -43.44 13.26
CA SER A 640 31.16 -44.68 13.12
C SER A 640 32.47 -44.67 13.92
N LYS A 641 33.15 -43.52 14.01
CA LYS A 641 34.36 -43.34 14.82
C LYS A 641 34.04 -43.37 16.32
N ARG A 642 32.90 -42.79 16.75
CA ARG A 642 32.40 -42.90 18.14
C ARG A 642 32.02 -44.34 18.50
N ILE A 643 31.41 -45.09 17.59
CA ILE A 643 31.05 -46.51 17.81
C ILE A 643 32.31 -47.37 17.93
N LYS A 644 33.33 -47.17 17.06
CA LYS A 644 34.63 -47.85 17.19
C LYS A 644 35.36 -47.48 18.49
N SER A 645 35.25 -46.24 18.98
CA SER A 645 35.84 -45.85 20.27
C SER A 645 35.12 -46.46 21.49
N LYS A 646 33.82 -46.76 21.38
CA LYS A 646 33.03 -47.38 22.46
C LYS A 646 33.20 -48.90 22.54
N GLN A 647 33.68 -49.57 21.49
CA GLN A 647 33.94 -51.01 21.52
C GLN A 647 35.27 -51.41 22.19
N LEU A 648 36.23 -50.49 22.36
CA LEU A 648 37.48 -50.77 23.09
C LEU A 648 37.40 -50.54 24.62
N GLY A 649 36.24 -50.13 25.16
CA GLY A 649 36.14 -49.62 26.53
C GLY A 649 35.01 -50.21 27.38
N LYS A 650 34.64 -51.49 27.21
CA LYS A 650 33.65 -52.14 28.09
C LYS A 650 34.11 -53.52 28.58
N SER A 651 34.91 -53.51 29.64
CA SER A 651 34.89 -54.59 30.64
C SER A 651 33.80 -54.22 31.65
N TYR A 652 32.71 -55.00 31.69
CA TYR A 652 31.66 -54.83 32.69
C TYR A 652 32.14 -55.43 34.02
N LEU A 653 32.38 -54.57 35.02
CA LEU A 653 32.59 -54.97 36.41
C LEU A 653 31.26 -54.84 37.16
N ASN A 654 30.61 -55.97 37.42
CA ASN A 654 29.43 -56.05 38.29
C ASN A 654 29.83 -55.74 39.74
N LYS A 655 29.20 -54.73 40.35
CA LYS A 655 29.29 -54.44 41.79
C LYS A 655 28.05 -55.02 42.48
N ILE A 656 28.25 -55.72 43.59
CA ILE A 656 27.15 -56.19 44.45
C ILE A 656 27.05 -55.22 45.64
N ILE A 657 25.85 -54.68 45.86
CA ILE A 657 25.54 -53.80 47.00
C ILE A 657 24.81 -54.64 48.04
N THR A 658 25.28 -54.64 49.29
CA THR A 658 24.59 -55.28 50.42
C THR A 658 24.60 -54.35 51.62
N PHE A 659 23.50 -54.33 52.36
CA PHE A 659 23.32 -53.54 53.58
C PHE A 659 23.54 -54.40 54.82
N LYS A 660 24.35 -53.90 55.77
CA LYS A 660 24.49 -54.51 57.09
C LYS A 660 24.61 -53.40 58.15
N LYS A 661 23.71 -53.43 59.13
CA LYS A 661 23.66 -52.53 60.31
C LYS A 661 23.92 -51.05 59.96
N ASP A 662 23.03 -50.49 59.14
CA ASP A 662 22.88 -49.07 58.85
C ASP A 662 24.12 -48.34 58.28
N ARG A 663 25.03 -49.07 57.63
CA ARG A 663 26.05 -48.46 56.75
C ARG A 663 26.13 -49.19 55.41
N LEU A 664 26.22 -48.40 54.33
CA LEU A 664 26.43 -48.87 52.97
C LEU A 664 27.90 -49.29 52.79
N VAL A 665 28.15 -50.54 52.41
CA VAL A 665 29.51 -51.03 52.11
C VAL A 665 29.56 -51.52 50.66
N ILE A 666 30.39 -50.89 49.83
CA ILE A 666 30.62 -51.26 48.43
C ILE A 666 31.89 -52.09 48.35
N LYS A 667 31.80 -53.38 48.00
CA LYS A 667 32.97 -54.22 47.70
C LYS A 667 33.09 -54.47 46.20
N LYS A 668 34.33 -54.42 45.67
CA LYS A 668 34.64 -54.95 44.34
C LYS A 668 34.54 -56.48 44.40
N ALA A 669 33.71 -57.08 43.56
CA ALA A 669 33.66 -58.53 43.39
C ALA A 669 35.00 -59.00 42.82
N LYS A 670 35.69 -59.90 43.53
CA LYS A 670 36.84 -60.62 42.99
C LYS A 670 36.28 -61.90 42.36
N GLN A 671 36.53 -62.07 41.06
CA GLN A 671 36.03 -63.15 40.20
C GLN A 671 36.12 -64.53 40.88
N ILE A 672 34.99 -65.25 40.88
CA ILE A 672 34.93 -66.69 40.62
C ILE A 672 33.86 -66.86 39.56
#